data_AF-A0A7J4EUZ7-F1
#
_entry.id   AF-A0A7J4EUZ7-F1
#
_cell.length_a   1.000
_cell.length_b   1.000
_cell.length_c   1.000
_cell.angle_alpha   90.00
_cell.angle_beta   90.00
_cell.angle_gamma   90.00
#
_symmetry.space_group_name_H-M   'P 1'
#
loop_
_entity.id
_entity.type
_entity.pdbx_description
1 polymer ?
#
loop_
_entity_poly.entity_id
_entity_poly.type
_entity_poly.pdbx_seq_one_letter_code
_entity_poly.pdbx_strand_id
1 'polypeptide(L)'
;MGTLVKLCKVEVIDVDGKKFRVKDRTGEIEGYFKYSNYLTLKVGDVINLTAVVGCYKNRTQVYPRGNEDIVVCPNTAPNTSKDNKSSNVSQNYGNIFFIHLGDIHLCGNDEVSEVFGGTVPPVTTTKEAVKEVIRFQPEVVVQTGDIVALADKYNLDTGERWYKLVNTTVYTPIKEADIPFLFAPGNHDPAGIKLDNVDKSDPRYGDRLLLKYLLSDKNRTYYSYDHGNYHFVIVDPVETEESGYRAVRLPEEQLEWLKSDLENSRDKFIIICYHQPLGSWEDDSYRKFLDTVSPYREHILIVAGHTHDNRLLTIEGVPEHQGGAVCGDWWQTGKTPDGNPMGYVIYHIENGTIYRFYKGIGHTEQINLLAPRDVVLSNTTSIDLNVYYENKTVVNITYMIDNEGTLHPLNFTLINITKTWWYNAKGDIVITSEMLDDKKHNITIIVTAMDNSTFNRTFHYKFSNNTIMKIAEIIDDTNFKDYYGLFAVINGTITTVTRDGNLLQVVDDSGEIVIWAGDCKHDNFTPGQKVILRGQITEFRGTKELKLIRGSDVKVYGFENISVSLIVLPDIETAYKNFSKLKNRYVEARGVATAVFGDLIAIQDDTRGIEVWLGEIKHDPIKLGDVVTVRGQLTTYNNMIEIIVGKEDDLIINGSAPVPAPKEITINEIPDNLGNLVIVKGLTVKSADNRKIIVSDGTNTTIVYCKRAGFNPTEVVKIGDKIDVIGIAHLYKEYYEILPRSEEDIIFSTGDKGKIITLKKGWNTISIPHRANISFSDPEAVGSIITYYNSTWHNVSNLEPLYGYYIYCHNNTQMNIKYITPEDPRAPPQRPVYKGWNLVGVNPGKNDVNGVSLIDFILPVEDSWIMIIDLDGNVYDKNDDNLSSVLLQPYDVYWMYCKKDDILAGRGLN
;
A
#
# COMPACT_ATOMS: atom_id res chain seq x y z
N MET A 1 41.41 30.17 -4.25
CA MET A 1 40.18 30.16 -5.06
C MET A 1 39.68 28.72 -5.13
N GLY A 2 38.37 28.50 -5.10
CA GLY A 2 37.75 27.16 -4.98
C GLY A 2 37.69 26.62 -3.56
N THR A 3 38.10 27.41 -2.56
CA THR A 3 38.11 27.02 -1.14
C THR A 3 36.85 27.54 -0.46
N LEU A 4 36.25 26.71 0.39
CA LEU A 4 35.16 27.12 1.26
C LEU A 4 35.73 27.95 2.42
N VAL A 5 35.20 29.15 2.62
CA VAL A 5 35.59 30.04 3.72
C VAL A 5 34.37 30.39 4.55
N LYS A 6 34.61 30.67 5.83
CA LYS A 6 33.59 31.15 6.76
C LYS A 6 33.96 32.56 7.22
N LEU A 7 33.11 33.53 6.90
CA LEU A 7 33.18 34.91 7.36
C LEU A 7 32.22 35.06 8.53
N CYS A 8 32.74 35.44 9.70
CA CYS A 8 31.96 35.51 10.92
C CYS A 8 31.60 36.96 11.26
N LYS A 9 30.33 37.24 11.56
CA LYS A 9 29.80 38.56 11.95
C LYS A 9 30.16 39.68 10.96
N VAL A 10 29.94 39.44 9.68
CA VAL A 10 30.09 40.46 8.63
C VAL A 10 28.77 41.21 8.45
N GLU A 11 28.82 42.51 8.27
CA GLU A 11 27.65 43.37 8.07
C GLU A 11 27.32 43.44 6.58
N VAL A 12 26.06 43.17 6.23
CA VAL A 12 25.54 43.33 4.87
C VAL A 12 25.36 44.83 4.61
N ILE A 13 26.07 45.35 3.61
CA ILE A 13 26.07 46.78 3.30
C ILE A 13 25.36 47.13 1.99
N ASP A 14 25.08 46.14 1.17
CA ASP A 14 24.46 46.32 -0.14
C ASP A 14 23.85 45.01 -0.61
N VAL A 15 22.65 45.07 -1.19
CA VAL A 15 21.95 43.93 -1.79
C VAL A 15 21.20 44.42 -3.02
N ASP A 16 21.56 43.90 -4.19
CA ASP A 16 20.95 44.22 -5.48
C ASP A 16 20.71 42.93 -6.28
N GLY A 17 19.48 42.42 -6.18
CA GLY A 17 19.08 41.15 -6.79
C GLY A 17 19.95 39.97 -6.32
N LYS A 18 20.73 39.38 -7.24
CA LYS A 18 21.64 38.26 -6.93
C LYS A 18 22.98 38.71 -6.34
N LYS A 19 23.27 40.00 -6.30
CA LYS A 19 24.53 40.56 -5.85
C LYS A 19 24.38 41.11 -4.44
N PHE A 20 25.38 40.90 -3.59
CA PHE A 20 25.45 41.52 -2.27
C PHE A 20 26.88 41.94 -1.93
N ARG A 21 27.05 42.81 -0.94
CA ARG A 21 28.35 43.13 -0.35
C ARG A 21 28.28 43.03 1.16
N VAL A 22 29.33 42.48 1.74
CA VAL A 22 29.51 42.37 3.19
C VAL A 22 30.82 43.00 3.60
N LYS A 23 30.86 43.61 4.79
CA LYS A 23 32.08 44.19 5.37
C LYS A 23 32.34 43.66 6.77
N ASP A 24 33.60 43.68 7.17
CA ASP A 24 34.03 43.67 8.57
C ASP A 24 35.05 44.78 8.82
N ARG A 25 35.84 44.66 9.90
CA ARG A 25 36.89 45.63 10.24
C ARG A 25 38.12 45.56 9.33
N THR A 26 38.25 44.52 8.52
CA THR A 26 39.41 44.22 7.68
C THR A 26 39.19 44.59 6.22
N GLY A 27 37.93 44.66 5.77
CA GLY A 27 37.59 45.12 4.43
C GLY A 27 36.15 44.77 4.03
N GLU A 28 35.85 44.99 2.75
CA GLU A 28 34.59 44.57 2.12
C GLU A 28 34.86 43.50 1.06
N ILE A 29 33.88 42.61 0.86
CA ILE A 29 33.91 41.62 -0.21
C ILE A 29 32.53 41.50 -0.85
N GLU A 30 32.56 41.32 -2.17
CA GLU A 30 31.37 41.17 -3.00
C GLU A 30 30.98 39.69 -3.10
N GLY A 31 29.68 39.42 -2.97
CA GLY A 31 29.12 38.08 -3.06
C GLY A 31 28.02 37.98 -4.11
N TYR A 32 27.85 36.76 -4.63
CA TYR A 32 26.82 36.48 -5.62
C TYR A 32 26.06 35.20 -5.31
N PHE A 33 24.75 35.30 -5.38
CA PHE A 33 23.81 34.19 -5.34
C PHE A 33 23.69 33.51 -6.70
N LYS A 34 23.69 32.18 -6.69
CA LYS A 34 23.47 31.38 -7.92
C LYS A 34 22.03 31.50 -8.44
N TYR A 35 21.05 31.49 -7.53
CA TYR A 35 19.61 31.56 -7.79
C TYR A 35 18.98 32.78 -7.09
N SER A 36 17.84 33.27 -7.56
CA SER A 36 17.19 34.50 -7.06
C SER A 36 16.33 34.30 -5.79
N ASN A 37 16.24 33.07 -5.29
CA ASN A 37 15.24 32.65 -4.31
C ASN A 37 15.85 32.41 -2.92
N TYR A 38 17.07 32.90 -2.72
CA TYR A 38 17.72 32.82 -1.42
C TYR A 38 17.18 33.92 -0.50
N LEU A 39 17.16 33.65 0.82
CA LEU A 39 16.70 34.52 1.90
C LEU A 39 16.91 36.00 1.57
N THR A 40 15.89 36.84 1.75
CA THR A 40 16.03 38.30 1.59
C THR A 40 17.00 38.86 2.64
N LEU A 41 18.30 38.87 2.32
CA LEU A 41 19.33 39.64 3.02
C LEU A 41 18.90 41.10 3.03
N LYS A 42 18.93 41.74 4.20
CA LYS A 42 18.67 43.17 4.33
C LYS A 42 19.97 43.91 4.60
N VAL A 43 20.10 45.10 4.02
CA VAL A 43 21.18 46.02 4.37
C VAL A 43 21.10 46.32 5.87
N GLY A 44 22.19 46.09 6.59
CA GLY A 44 22.30 46.20 8.05
C GLY A 44 22.28 44.86 8.80
N ASP A 45 21.98 43.74 8.14
CA ASP A 45 22.07 42.42 8.77
C ASP A 45 23.53 42.09 9.12
N VAL A 46 23.77 41.60 10.34
CA VAL A 46 25.05 40.99 10.71
C VAL A 46 24.92 39.50 10.49
N ILE A 47 25.78 38.89 9.66
CA ILE A 47 25.65 37.48 9.28
C ILE A 47 26.94 36.70 9.53
N ASN A 48 26.81 35.39 9.76
CA ASN A 48 27.88 34.43 9.50
C ASN A 48 27.65 33.84 8.11
N LEU A 49 28.64 33.99 7.23
CA LEU A 49 28.57 33.57 5.83
C LEU A 49 29.58 32.46 5.55
N THR A 50 29.12 31.29 5.11
CA THR A 50 29.96 30.23 4.57
C THR A 50 29.86 30.26 3.03
N ALA A 51 30.97 30.41 2.33
CA ALA A 51 30.93 30.59 0.88
C ALA A 51 32.19 30.08 0.18
N VAL A 52 32.07 29.72 -1.09
CA VAL A 52 33.23 29.38 -1.92
C VAL A 52 33.87 30.66 -2.45
N VAL A 53 35.19 30.82 -2.31
CA VAL A 53 35.91 31.97 -2.87
C VAL A 53 36.21 31.74 -4.34
N GLY A 54 35.68 32.58 -5.22
CA GLY A 54 36.02 32.60 -6.64
C GLY A 54 36.60 33.94 -7.09
N CYS A 55 36.82 34.06 -8.39
CA CYS A 55 37.24 35.30 -9.01
C CYS A 55 36.48 35.51 -10.31
N TYR A 56 35.94 36.70 -10.48
CA TYR A 56 35.25 37.11 -11.69
C TYR A 56 35.77 38.49 -12.10
N LYS A 57 36.18 38.64 -13.37
CA LYS A 57 36.78 39.88 -13.91
C LYS A 57 37.90 40.46 -13.02
N ASN A 58 38.82 39.63 -12.57
CA ASN A 58 39.94 39.98 -11.68
C ASN A 58 39.54 40.55 -10.30
N ARG A 59 38.33 40.29 -9.83
CA ARG A 59 37.89 40.60 -8.45
C ARG A 59 37.58 39.33 -7.68
N THR A 60 38.11 39.24 -6.47
CA THR A 60 37.77 38.15 -5.54
C THR A 60 36.33 38.31 -5.07
N GLN A 61 35.56 37.23 -5.16
CA GLN A 61 34.14 37.19 -4.80
C GLN A 61 33.81 35.93 -4.00
N VAL A 62 32.71 35.96 -3.26
CA VAL A 62 32.21 34.83 -2.48
C VAL A 62 30.86 34.33 -3.01
N TYR A 63 30.70 33.01 -3.09
CA TYR A 63 29.49 32.36 -3.61
C TYR A 63 28.92 31.41 -2.54
N PRO A 64 27.86 31.82 -1.81
CA PRO A 64 27.11 30.92 -0.95
C PRO A 64 26.50 29.78 -1.78
N ARG A 65 26.42 28.57 -1.23
CA ARG A 65 25.85 27.40 -1.93
C ARG A 65 24.33 27.31 -1.73
N GLY A 66 23.86 27.79 -0.59
CA GLY A 66 22.46 27.74 -0.16
C GLY A 66 22.09 28.83 0.86
N ASN A 67 20.87 28.77 1.38
CA ASN A 67 20.38 29.69 2.43
C ASN A 67 21.03 29.38 3.79
N GLU A 68 21.25 28.11 4.07
CA GLU A 68 21.89 27.56 5.26
C GLU A 68 23.34 28.06 5.44
N ASP A 69 23.97 28.48 4.36
CA ASP A 69 25.31 29.07 4.35
C ASP A 69 25.29 30.52 4.87
N ILE A 70 24.12 31.13 5.08
CA ILE A 70 23.93 32.49 5.61
C ILE A 70 23.13 32.40 6.91
N VAL A 71 23.79 32.68 8.03
CA VAL A 71 23.14 32.72 9.34
C VAL A 71 23.10 34.17 9.82
N VAL A 72 21.90 34.76 9.85
CA VAL A 72 21.72 36.10 10.44
C VAL A 72 21.94 36.04 11.95
N CYS A 73 22.90 36.82 12.43
CA CYS A 73 23.19 36.97 13.84
C CYS A 73 22.08 37.81 14.49
N PRO A 74 21.48 37.36 15.61
CA PRO A 74 20.51 38.18 16.34
C PRO A 74 21.19 39.48 16.82
N ASN A 75 20.64 40.63 16.43
CA ASN A 75 21.15 41.94 16.84
C ASN A 75 21.07 42.08 18.37
N THR A 76 22.23 42.19 19.01
CA THR A 76 22.37 42.56 20.43
C THR A 76 23.08 43.91 20.52
N ALA A 77 22.34 45.00 20.29
CA ALA A 77 22.68 46.34 20.78
C ALA A 77 21.44 47.27 20.74
N PRO A 78 21.27 48.15 21.75
CA PRO A 78 20.01 48.85 22.03
C PRO A 78 19.85 50.10 21.17
N ASN A 79 18.73 50.20 20.43
CA ASN A 79 18.35 51.43 19.77
C ASN A 79 17.36 52.19 20.65
N THR A 80 17.82 53.33 21.18
CA THR A 80 17.01 54.30 21.91
C THR A 80 16.11 55.06 20.95
N SER A 81 14.86 54.66 20.84
CA SER A 81 13.76 55.55 20.47
C SER A 81 12.53 55.16 21.29
N LYS A 82 11.99 56.17 21.97
CA LYS A 82 10.90 56.06 22.93
C LYS A 82 9.61 55.55 22.28
N ASP A 83 8.83 54.86 23.12
CA ASP A 83 7.40 54.54 22.97
C ASP A 83 7.05 53.20 22.31
N ASN A 84 7.33 52.11 23.01
CA ASN A 84 6.29 51.33 23.70
C ASN A 84 6.93 50.25 24.58
N LYS A 85 6.53 50.20 25.86
CA LYS A 85 6.96 49.19 26.81
C LYS A 85 6.47 47.81 26.34
N SER A 86 7.37 46.93 25.89
CA SER A 86 7.24 45.50 26.16
C SER A 86 8.42 45.09 27.04
N SER A 87 8.11 44.81 28.29
CA SER A 87 9.02 44.26 29.27
C SER A 87 9.51 42.89 28.80
N ASN A 88 10.80 42.74 28.49
CA ASN A 88 11.48 41.43 28.51
C ASN A 88 11.65 40.99 29.98
N VAL A 89 10.51 40.71 30.61
CA VAL A 89 10.43 39.81 31.75
C VAL A 89 10.38 38.42 31.12
N SER A 90 11.29 37.51 31.48
CA SER A 90 11.12 36.10 31.15
C SER A 90 9.73 35.69 31.63
N GLN A 91 8.80 35.47 30.69
CA GLN A 91 7.41 35.21 31.03
C GLN A 91 7.38 33.89 31.81
N ASN A 92 7.03 33.99 33.09
CA ASN A 92 6.97 32.83 33.96
C ASN A 92 5.64 32.11 33.69
N TYR A 93 5.70 31.08 32.84
CA TYR A 93 4.55 30.23 32.53
C TYR A 93 4.22 29.24 33.66
N GLY A 94 5.05 29.14 34.70
CA GLY A 94 4.93 28.11 35.72
C GLY A 94 5.30 26.74 35.16
N ASN A 95 4.75 25.68 35.76
CA ASN A 95 5.07 24.31 35.40
C ASN A 95 3.80 23.56 34.98
N ILE A 96 3.91 22.67 34.00
CA ILE A 96 2.86 21.70 33.67
C ILE A 96 3.45 20.32 33.44
N PHE A 97 2.69 19.29 33.82
CA PHE A 97 2.95 17.90 33.51
C PHE A 97 1.75 17.28 32.80
N PHE A 98 1.95 16.85 31.56
CA PHE A 98 0.91 16.20 30.78
C PHE A 98 1.43 14.95 30.06
N ILE A 99 0.51 14.07 29.70
CA ILE A 99 0.81 12.83 28.98
C ILE A 99 0.18 12.86 27.61
N HIS A 100 0.91 12.39 26.61
CA HIS A 100 0.49 12.26 25.23
C HIS A 100 0.40 10.79 24.82
N LEU A 101 -0.80 10.37 24.41
CA LEU A 101 -1.10 9.08 23.81
C LEU A 101 -1.28 9.23 22.29
N GLY A 102 -0.32 8.74 21.50
CA GLY A 102 -0.48 8.60 20.05
C GLY A 102 -1.08 7.24 19.70
N ASP A 103 -1.90 7.20 18.64
CA ASP A 103 -2.23 6.01 17.85
C ASP A 103 -2.48 4.75 18.70
N ILE A 104 -3.70 4.63 19.23
CA ILE A 104 -4.09 3.47 20.04
C ILE A 104 -4.61 2.35 19.15
N HIS A 105 -5.31 2.64 18.05
CA HIS A 105 -5.87 1.63 17.16
C HIS A 105 -6.65 0.53 17.90
N LEU A 106 -7.53 0.93 18.82
CA LEU A 106 -8.20 -0.03 19.69
C LEU A 106 -9.25 -0.86 18.95
N CYS A 107 -9.05 -2.17 18.90
CA CYS A 107 -10.05 -3.19 18.54
C CYS A 107 -10.16 -4.27 19.63
N GLY A 108 -11.03 -5.26 19.44
CA GLY A 108 -11.07 -6.44 20.30
C GLY A 108 -9.76 -7.24 20.28
N ASN A 109 -9.42 -7.90 21.39
CA ASN A 109 -8.23 -8.77 21.49
C ASN A 109 -8.27 -9.94 20.50
N ASP A 110 -9.47 -10.47 20.26
CA ASP A 110 -9.76 -11.55 19.33
C ASP A 110 -9.85 -11.09 17.87
N GLU A 111 -9.97 -9.78 17.63
CA GLU A 111 -10.11 -9.19 16.29
C GLU A 111 -8.76 -8.75 15.69
N VAL A 112 -7.72 -8.56 16.53
CA VAL A 112 -6.46 -7.91 16.12
C VAL A 112 -5.75 -8.60 14.96
N SER A 113 -5.81 -9.94 14.89
CA SER A 113 -5.20 -10.71 13.81
C SER A 113 -5.92 -10.48 12.48
N GLU A 114 -7.25 -10.34 12.48
CA GLU A 114 -8.03 -10.05 11.28
C GLU A 114 -7.88 -8.58 10.85
N VAL A 115 -7.90 -7.65 11.80
CA VAL A 115 -7.88 -6.21 11.52
C VAL A 115 -6.49 -5.73 11.09
N PHE A 116 -5.44 -6.17 11.79
CA PHE A 116 -4.08 -5.66 11.61
C PHE A 116 -3.04 -6.74 11.28
N GLY A 117 -3.38 -8.02 11.35
CA GLY A 117 -2.37 -9.09 11.36
C GLY A 117 -1.57 -9.16 12.66
N GLY A 118 -2.01 -8.44 13.70
CA GLY A 118 -1.31 -8.32 14.97
C GLY A 118 -1.46 -9.54 15.87
N THR A 119 -0.60 -9.63 16.88
CA THR A 119 -0.60 -10.70 17.90
C THR A 119 -0.62 -10.17 19.34
N VAL A 120 -0.35 -8.88 19.53
CA VAL A 120 -0.41 -8.22 20.84
C VAL A 120 -1.89 -7.91 21.18
N PRO A 121 -2.38 -8.25 22.39
CA PRO A 121 -3.78 -8.03 22.77
C PRO A 121 -4.09 -6.54 23.06
N PRO A 122 -4.78 -5.81 22.16
CA PRO A 122 -4.93 -4.35 22.24
C PRO A 122 -5.59 -3.84 23.52
N VAL A 123 -6.68 -4.48 23.95
CA VAL A 123 -7.44 -4.07 25.14
C VAL A 123 -6.64 -4.29 26.41
N THR A 124 -5.92 -5.40 26.49
CA THR A 124 -5.12 -5.75 27.68
C THR A 124 -3.98 -4.74 27.84
N THR A 125 -3.20 -4.53 26.78
CA THR A 125 -2.05 -3.62 26.77
C THR A 125 -2.49 -2.17 26.99
N THR A 126 -3.60 -1.74 26.38
CA THR A 126 -4.13 -0.37 26.58
C THR A 126 -4.59 -0.15 28.03
N LYS A 127 -5.22 -1.14 28.66
CA LYS A 127 -5.60 -1.04 30.09
C LYS A 127 -4.38 -0.89 31.00
N GLU A 128 -3.27 -1.52 30.67
CA GLU A 128 -2.01 -1.36 31.41
C GLU A 128 -1.47 0.06 31.25
N ALA A 129 -1.43 0.59 30.02
CA ALA A 129 -1.04 1.97 29.75
C ALA A 129 -1.89 2.96 30.55
N VAL A 130 -3.23 2.84 30.47
CA VAL A 130 -4.17 3.74 31.16
C VAL A 130 -4.00 3.69 32.69
N LYS A 131 -3.74 2.51 33.27
CA LYS A 131 -3.42 2.39 34.71
C LYS A 131 -2.15 3.13 35.08
N GLU A 132 -1.09 3.06 34.26
CA GLU A 132 0.14 3.81 34.51
C GLU A 132 -0.09 5.32 34.39
N VAL A 133 -0.82 5.77 33.37
CA VAL A 133 -1.18 7.17 33.16
C VAL A 133 -1.90 7.73 34.38
N ILE A 134 -2.94 7.04 34.86
CA ILE A 134 -3.68 7.45 36.07
C ILE A 134 -2.77 7.47 37.30
N ARG A 135 -1.88 6.47 37.44
CA ARG A 135 -0.92 6.39 38.56
C ARG A 135 0.03 7.60 38.59
N PHE A 136 0.43 8.11 37.42
CA PHE A 136 1.28 9.30 37.35
C PHE A 136 0.55 10.60 37.68
N GLN A 137 -0.79 10.63 37.63
CA GLN A 137 -1.61 11.81 37.92
C GLN A 137 -1.20 13.06 37.10
N PRO A 138 -1.17 12.99 35.75
CA PRO A 138 -0.94 14.17 34.93
C PRO A 138 -2.05 15.21 35.09
N GLU A 139 -1.70 16.46 34.81
CA GLU A 139 -2.66 17.56 34.82
C GLU A 139 -3.58 17.55 33.59
N VAL A 140 -3.08 17.01 32.47
CA VAL A 140 -3.83 16.84 31.22
C VAL A 140 -3.35 15.55 30.54
N VAL A 141 -4.26 14.83 29.89
CA VAL A 141 -3.95 13.80 28.89
C VAL A 141 -4.38 14.29 27.52
N VAL A 142 -3.49 14.19 26.55
CA VAL A 142 -3.75 14.48 25.13
C VAL A 142 -3.69 13.16 24.35
N GLN A 143 -4.67 12.94 23.49
CA GLN A 143 -4.67 11.84 22.53
C GLN A 143 -4.74 12.41 21.11
N THR A 144 -3.75 12.07 20.26
CA THR A 144 -3.58 12.67 18.92
C THR A 144 -4.01 11.73 17.79
N GLY A 145 -5.24 11.25 17.86
CA GLY A 145 -5.92 10.59 16.75
C GLY A 145 -5.64 9.10 16.65
N ASP A 146 -6.46 8.43 15.85
CA ASP A 146 -6.44 6.98 15.66
C ASP A 146 -6.61 6.25 17.00
N ILE A 147 -7.61 6.67 17.76
CA ILE A 147 -7.92 6.09 19.07
C ILE A 147 -8.67 4.77 18.93
N VAL A 148 -9.52 4.65 17.89
CA VAL A 148 -10.13 3.40 17.46
C VAL A 148 -9.30 2.76 16.35
N ALA A 149 -9.58 1.49 16.06
CA ALA A 149 -9.02 0.81 14.88
C ALA A 149 -9.54 1.45 13.57
N LEU A 150 -9.62 0.67 12.49
CA LEU A 150 -9.94 1.17 11.14
C LEU A 150 -11.42 1.56 10.94
N ALA A 151 -11.98 2.43 11.80
CA ALA A 151 -13.42 2.78 11.77
C ALA A 151 -13.81 3.46 10.46
N ASP A 152 -12.86 4.12 9.78
CA ASP A 152 -12.97 4.64 8.42
C ASP A 152 -13.32 3.57 7.38
N LYS A 153 -12.88 2.32 7.57
CA LYS A 153 -12.98 1.22 6.59
C LYS A 153 -13.94 0.10 6.97
N TYR A 154 -14.39 0.04 8.22
CA TYR A 154 -15.31 -0.99 8.70
C TYR A 154 -16.75 -0.46 8.81
N ASN A 155 -17.72 -1.37 8.76
CA ASN A 155 -19.13 -1.01 8.89
C ASN A 155 -19.43 -0.28 10.21
N LEU A 156 -20.49 0.54 10.22
CA LEU A 156 -20.82 1.42 11.33
C LEU A 156 -21.11 0.68 12.65
N ASP A 157 -21.58 -0.57 12.62
CA ASP A 157 -21.79 -1.37 13.83
C ASP A 157 -20.45 -1.75 14.46
N THR A 158 -19.48 -2.21 13.66
CA THR A 158 -18.12 -2.48 14.12
C THR A 158 -17.45 -1.21 14.64
N GLY A 159 -17.55 -0.10 13.91
CA GLY A 159 -17.03 1.20 14.37
C GLY A 159 -17.60 1.62 15.73
N GLU A 160 -18.92 1.54 15.92
CA GLU A 160 -19.53 1.89 17.20
C GLU A 160 -19.10 0.95 18.35
N ARG A 161 -18.88 -0.34 18.09
CA ARG A 161 -18.33 -1.26 19.11
C ARG A 161 -16.94 -0.83 19.56
N TRP A 162 -16.05 -0.43 18.64
CA TRP A 162 -14.72 0.07 18.99
C TRP A 162 -14.79 1.39 19.78
N TYR A 163 -15.70 2.30 19.44
CA TYR A 163 -15.91 3.51 20.26
C TYR A 163 -16.41 3.19 21.68
N LYS A 164 -17.32 2.22 21.84
CA LYS A 164 -17.73 1.75 23.17
C LYS A 164 -16.56 1.15 23.95
N LEU A 165 -15.67 0.43 23.26
CA LEU A 165 -14.48 -0.16 23.84
C LEU A 165 -13.46 0.92 24.28
N VAL A 166 -13.21 1.93 23.44
CA VAL A 166 -12.40 3.11 23.79
C VAL A 166 -13.00 3.84 24.98
N ASN A 167 -14.31 4.07 24.98
CA ASN A 167 -15.00 4.77 26.06
C ASN A 167 -14.80 4.06 27.40
N THR A 168 -14.89 2.73 27.43
CA THR A 168 -14.74 1.93 28.66
C THR A 168 -13.29 1.65 29.06
N THR A 169 -12.37 1.64 28.10
CA THR A 169 -10.96 1.26 28.33
C THR A 169 -10.05 2.45 28.58
N VAL A 170 -10.33 3.60 27.94
CA VAL A 170 -9.46 4.77 27.93
C VAL A 170 -10.17 5.99 28.52
N TYR A 171 -11.23 6.46 27.88
CA TYR A 171 -11.84 7.76 28.20
C TYR A 171 -12.47 7.79 29.60
N THR A 172 -13.36 6.84 29.92
CA THR A 172 -14.06 6.83 31.22
C THR A 172 -13.10 6.67 32.40
N PRO A 173 -12.14 5.72 32.41
CA PRO A 173 -11.20 5.59 33.52
C PRO A 173 -10.35 6.84 33.78
N ILE A 174 -9.88 7.53 32.72
CA ILE A 174 -9.10 8.76 32.87
C ILE A 174 -9.98 9.90 33.41
N LYS A 175 -11.20 10.02 32.90
CA LYS A 175 -12.17 11.02 33.36
C LYS A 175 -12.61 10.80 34.81
N GLU A 176 -12.84 9.56 35.22
CA GLU A 176 -13.18 9.19 36.61
C GLU A 176 -12.02 9.42 37.58
N ALA A 177 -10.79 9.52 37.08
CA ALA A 177 -9.62 9.93 37.85
C ALA A 177 -9.46 11.47 37.94
N ASP A 178 -10.47 12.24 37.49
CA ASP A 178 -10.49 13.71 37.43
C ASP A 178 -9.36 14.32 36.57
N ILE A 179 -8.91 13.58 35.54
CA ILE A 179 -7.88 14.05 34.60
C ILE A 179 -8.55 14.54 33.31
N PRO A 180 -8.33 15.81 32.90
CA PRO A 180 -8.77 16.33 31.60
C PRO A 180 -8.24 15.47 30.44
N PHE A 181 -9.13 15.11 29.51
CA PHE A 181 -8.79 14.34 28.31
C PHE A 181 -9.07 15.17 27.05
N LEU A 182 -8.02 15.53 26.33
CA LEU A 182 -8.09 16.25 25.06
C LEU A 182 -7.85 15.25 23.91
N PHE A 183 -8.70 15.31 22.89
CA PHE A 183 -8.69 14.41 21.74
C PHE A 183 -8.62 15.22 20.44
N ALA A 184 -7.61 14.94 19.61
CA ALA A 184 -7.49 15.39 18.23
C ALA A 184 -7.83 14.21 17.30
N PRO A 185 -8.82 14.29 16.40
CA PRO A 185 -9.14 13.17 15.51
C PRO A 185 -8.00 12.79 14.57
N GLY A 186 -7.90 11.50 14.26
CA GLY A 186 -7.01 10.94 13.26
C GLY A 186 -7.75 10.36 12.06
N ASN A 187 -6.99 9.91 11.05
CA ASN A 187 -7.56 9.51 9.76
C ASN A 187 -8.39 8.21 9.84
N HIS A 188 -8.25 7.41 10.90
CA HIS A 188 -9.01 6.19 11.11
C HIS A 188 -10.25 6.37 12.00
N ASP A 189 -10.42 7.55 12.61
CA ASP A 189 -11.52 7.82 13.53
C ASP A 189 -12.88 8.10 12.83
N PRO A 190 -12.97 8.90 11.75
CA PRO A 190 -14.26 9.16 11.08
C PRO A 190 -14.90 7.87 10.55
N ALA A 191 -16.13 7.58 10.99
CA ALA A 191 -16.72 6.27 10.78
C ALA A 191 -17.26 6.06 9.35
N GLY A 192 -16.79 4.99 8.69
CA GLY A 192 -17.28 4.52 7.40
C GLY A 192 -16.96 5.43 6.22
N ILE A 193 -16.07 6.41 6.35
CA ILE A 193 -15.79 7.38 5.28
C ILE A 193 -15.16 6.76 4.02
N LYS A 194 -14.54 5.58 4.13
CA LYS A 194 -13.93 4.81 3.02
C LYS A 194 -14.80 3.64 2.54
N LEU A 195 -16.08 3.60 2.90
CA LEU A 195 -17.04 2.61 2.42
C LEU A 195 -17.84 3.11 1.21
N ASP A 196 -17.91 2.32 0.14
CA ASP A 196 -18.65 2.69 -1.08
C ASP A 196 -20.18 2.73 -0.87
N ASN A 197 -20.71 1.85 -0.01
CA ASN A 197 -22.15 1.62 0.16
C ASN A 197 -22.62 1.92 1.60
N VAL A 198 -22.30 3.11 2.12
CA VAL A 198 -22.74 3.57 3.45
C VAL A 198 -23.80 4.66 3.35
N ASP A 199 -24.85 4.55 4.17
CA ASP A 199 -25.84 5.61 4.30
C ASP A 199 -25.24 6.80 5.06
N LYS A 200 -24.85 7.85 4.33
CA LYS A 200 -24.26 9.07 4.88
C LYS A 200 -25.22 9.85 5.80
N SER A 201 -26.52 9.53 5.79
CA SER A 201 -27.50 10.13 6.68
C SER A 201 -27.54 9.48 8.07
N ASP A 202 -26.97 8.28 8.23
CA ASP A 202 -26.92 7.54 9.49
C ASP A 202 -26.31 8.42 10.62
N PRO A 203 -26.90 8.44 11.83
CA PRO A 203 -26.41 9.24 12.97
C PRO A 203 -25.03 8.84 13.48
N ARG A 204 -24.37 7.82 12.90
CA ARG A 204 -23.03 7.36 13.26
C ARG A 204 -21.97 7.70 12.22
N TYR A 205 -22.37 7.99 10.98
CA TYR A 205 -21.43 8.23 9.87
C TYR A 205 -20.51 9.45 10.10
N GLY A 206 -19.27 9.36 9.62
CA GLY A 206 -18.25 10.40 9.75
C GLY A 206 -17.89 10.66 11.21
N ASP A 207 -17.82 11.93 11.61
CA ASP A 207 -17.39 12.33 12.95
C ASP A 207 -18.45 12.09 14.03
N ARG A 208 -19.64 11.59 13.69
CA ARG A 208 -20.74 11.53 14.65
C ARG A 208 -20.47 10.57 15.80
N LEU A 209 -19.73 9.48 15.59
CA LEU A 209 -19.33 8.57 16.67
C LEU A 209 -18.29 9.21 17.61
N LEU A 210 -17.23 9.83 17.09
CA LEU A 210 -16.25 10.51 17.95
C LEU A 210 -16.88 11.70 18.70
N LEU A 211 -17.79 12.45 18.07
CA LEU A 211 -18.53 13.53 18.74
C LEU A 211 -19.41 12.97 19.86
N LYS A 212 -20.08 11.85 19.64
CA LYS A 212 -20.94 11.20 20.65
C LYS A 212 -20.15 10.67 21.85
N TYR A 213 -19.00 10.02 21.62
CA TYR A 213 -18.30 9.28 22.66
C TYR A 213 -17.15 10.04 23.33
N LEU A 214 -16.49 10.97 22.62
CA LEU A 214 -15.27 11.63 23.10
C LEU A 214 -15.43 13.15 23.23
N LEU A 215 -16.21 13.78 22.34
CA LEU A 215 -16.33 15.25 22.24
C LEU A 215 -17.77 15.76 22.45
N SER A 216 -18.55 15.05 23.28
CA SER A 216 -19.99 15.32 23.48
C SER A 216 -20.30 16.71 24.04
N ASP A 217 -19.33 17.36 24.70
CA ASP A 217 -19.43 18.71 25.24
C ASP A 217 -18.94 19.80 24.27
N LYS A 218 -18.26 19.43 23.18
CA LYS A 218 -17.67 20.38 22.21
C LYS A 218 -18.52 20.57 20.96
N ASN A 219 -19.21 19.53 20.48
CA ASN A 219 -19.96 19.51 19.21
C ASN A 219 -19.13 19.85 17.95
N ARG A 220 -17.79 19.86 18.04
CA ARG A 220 -16.84 20.10 16.95
C ARG A 220 -15.52 19.37 17.23
N THR A 221 -14.73 19.12 16.20
CA THR A 221 -13.46 18.38 16.26
C THR A 221 -12.24 19.24 16.60
N TYR A 222 -12.39 20.56 16.59
CA TYR A 222 -11.32 21.52 16.88
C TYR A 222 -11.74 22.52 17.96
N TYR A 223 -10.85 22.79 18.89
CA TYR A 223 -11.15 23.60 20.08
C TYR A 223 -9.86 23.93 20.84
N SER A 224 -9.95 24.86 21.80
CA SER A 224 -8.87 25.16 22.73
C SER A 224 -9.26 24.83 24.17
N TYR A 225 -8.24 24.61 25.01
CA TYR A 225 -8.37 24.31 26.44
C TYR A 225 -7.25 24.99 27.22
N ASP A 226 -7.62 25.72 28.26
CA ASP A 226 -6.68 26.43 29.12
C ASP A 226 -6.40 25.65 30.41
N HIS A 227 -5.12 25.55 30.76
CA HIS A 227 -4.68 25.07 32.07
C HIS A 227 -3.62 26.02 32.64
N GLY A 228 -4.05 26.93 33.53
CA GLY A 228 -3.17 28.00 34.03
C GLY A 228 -2.66 28.89 32.89
N ASN A 229 -1.34 28.99 32.74
CA ASN A 229 -0.68 29.77 31.69
C ASN A 229 -0.36 28.94 30.43
N TYR A 230 -0.94 27.75 30.30
CA TYR A 230 -0.77 26.86 29.15
C TYR A 230 -2.07 26.83 28.34
N HIS A 231 -1.93 26.97 27.02
CA HIS A 231 -3.03 27.02 26.07
C HIS A 231 -2.93 25.86 25.09
N PHE A 232 -3.76 24.85 25.28
CA PHE A 232 -3.86 23.71 24.38
C PHE A 232 -4.80 24.04 23.22
N VAL A 233 -4.39 23.70 22.01
CA VAL A 233 -5.15 23.90 20.79
C VAL A 233 -5.23 22.58 20.05
N ILE A 234 -6.44 22.13 19.77
CA ILE A 234 -6.72 20.94 18.97
C ILE A 234 -7.12 21.39 17.57
N VAL A 235 -6.38 20.92 16.56
CA VAL A 235 -6.73 21.10 15.15
C VAL A 235 -6.90 19.76 14.44
N ASP A 236 -7.66 19.78 13.35
CA ASP A 236 -8.21 18.61 12.66
C ASP A 236 -8.07 18.79 11.14
N PRO A 237 -6.85 18.63 10.60
CA PRO A 237 -6.63 18.65 9.16
C PRO A 237 -7.37 17.49 8.49
N VAL A 238 -7.95 17.74 7.31
CA VAL A 238 -8.72 16.76 6.56
C VAL A 238 -7.88 16.12 5.46
N GLU A 239 -8.01 14.81 5.25
CA GLU A 239 -7.39 14.10 4.11
C GLU A 239 -7.92 14.65 2.77
N THR A 240 -7.04 14.77 1.79
CA THR A 240 -7.29 15.35 0.47
C THR A 240 -6.94 14.35 -0.63
N GLU A 241 -7.62 14.46 -1.77
CA GLU A 241 -7.40 13.58 -2.93
C GLU A 241 -6.23 14.06 -3.81
N GLU A 242 -5.76 15.31 -3.66
CA GLU A 242 -5.04 16.04 -4.73
C GLU A 242 -3.51 15.89 -4.76
N SER A 243 -2.83 15.30 -3.77
CA SER A 243 -1.35 15.36 -3.76
C SER A 243 -0.57 14.17 -3.18
N GLY A 244 -1.03 12.94 -3.41
CA GLY A 244 -0.33 11.72 -3.02
C GLY A 244 -0.86 11.09 -1.73
N TYR A 245 -0.36 9.90 -1.39
CA TYR A 245 -0.89 9.04 -0.32
C TYR A 245 -1.04 9.81 1.01
N ARG A 246 -2.29 10.13 1.38
CA ARG A 246 -2.71 10.75 2.66
C ARG A 246 -2.23 12.19 2.89
N ALA A 247 -2.18 13.02 1.85
CA ALA A 247 -1.99 14.46 2.03
C ALA A 247 -3.16 15.10 2.79
N VAL A 248 -2.89 16.09 3.64
CA VAL A 248 -3.91 16.81 4.42
C VAL A 248 -3.90 18.31 4.21
N ARG A 249 -5.06 18.93 4.44
CA ARG A 249 -5.20 20.39 4.53
C ARG A 249 -5.96 20.79 5.77
N LEU A 250 -5.59 21.92 6.36
CA LEU A 250 -6.38 22.57 7.39
C LEU A 250 -7.49 23.40 6.72
N PRO A 251 -8.78 23.13 6.97
CA PRO A 251 -9.87 23.94 6.44
C PRO A 251 -9.69 25.44 6.75
N GLU A 252 -10.00 26.30 5.78
CA GLU A 252 -9.76 27.75 5.91
C GLU A 252 -10.53 28.36 7.10
N GLU A 253 -11.74 27.89 7.38
CA GLU A 253 -12.51 28.33 8.56
C GLU A 253 -11.81 28.02 9.88
N GLN A 254 -11.10 26.90 9.94
CA GLN A 254 -10.36 26.46 11.11
C GLN A 254 -9.05 27.23 11.24
N LEU A 255 -8.38 27.53 10.13
CA LEU A 255 -7.22 28.40 10.10
C LEU A 255 -7.55 29.82 10.61
N GLU A 256 -8.66 30.40 10.17
CA GLU A 256 -9.11 31.73 10.63
C GLU A 256 -9.50 31.72 12.11
N TRP A 257 -10.15 30.64 12.57
CA TRP A 257 -10.39 30.44 14.01
C TRP A 257 -9.07 30.36 14.79
N LEU A 258 -8.09 29.59 14.32
CA LEU A 258 -6.79 29.41 14.96
C LEU A 258 -6.06 30.75 15.09
N LYS A 259 -6.02 31.58 14.04
CA LYS A 259 -5.42 32.92 14.09
C LYS A 259 -6.03 33.77 15.20
N SER A 260 -7.37 33.78 15.31
CA SER A 260 -8.08 34.52 16.35
C SER A 260 -7.81 33.97 17.75
N ASP A 261 -7.83 32.64 17.91
CA ASP A 261 -7.59 31.96 19.18
C ASP A 261 -6.17 32.23 19.71
N LEU A 262 -5.15 32.12 18.86
CA LEU A 262 -3.76 32.41 19.23
C LEU A 262 -3.52 33.91 19.54
N GLU A 263 -4.19 34.82 18.84
CA GLU A 263 -4.10 36.27 19.13
C GLU A 263 -4.72 36.60 20.50
N ASN A 264 -5.73 35.85 20.95
CA ASN A 264 -6.31 36.03 22.28
C ASN A 264 -5.48 35.35 23.39
N SER A 265 -4.54 34.47 23.04
CA SER A 265 -3.75 33.65 23.96
C SER A 265 -2.24 33.91 23.91
N ARG A 266 -1.81 35.05 23.34
CA ARG A 266 -0.37 35.35 23.10
C ARG A 266 0.51 35.35 24.35
N ASP A 267 -0.09 35.56 25.51
CA ASP A 267 0.61 35.62 26.80
C ASP A 267 0.74 34.24 27.47
N LYS A 268 0.34 33.15 26.79
CA LYS A 268 0.39 31.78 27.29
C LYS A 268 1.41 30.95 26.52
N PHE A 269 1.85 29.85 27.12
CA PHE A 269 2.62 28.84 26.40
C PHE A 269 1.66 28.01 25.55
N ILE A 270 1.88 27.95 24.23
CA ILE A 270 0.95 27.34 23.27
C ILE A 270 1.33 25.88 23.03
N ILE A 271 0.36 24.98 23.08
CA ILE A 271 0.54 23.55 22.78
C ILE A 271 -0.48 23.18 21.70
N ILE A 272 -0.02 22.98 20.46
CA ILE A 272 -0.90 22.60 19.34
C ILE A 272 -0.81 21.10 19.12
N CYS A 273 -1.96 20.43 19.05
CA CYS A 273 -2.08 19.00 18.87
C CYS A 273 -2.95 18.67 17.66
N TYR A 274 -2.48 17.76 16.82
CA TYR A 274 -3.18 17.23 15.65
C TYR A 274 -2.67 15.83 15.31
N HIS A 275 -3.23 15.17 14.30
CA HIS A 275 -2.87 13.79 13.97
C HIS A 275 -1.75 13.68 12.93
N GLN A 276 -1.98 14.08 11.67
CA GLN A 276 -0.99 13.94 10.59
C GLN A 276 0.10 15.03 10.64
N PRO A 277 1.39 14.66 10.67
CA PRO A 277 2.51 15.60 10.80
C PRO A 277 2.59 16.58 9.62
N LEU A 278 3.24 17.73 9.82
CA LEU A 278 3.42 18.78 8.82
C LEU A 278 4.08 18.30 7.52
N GLY A 279 4.84 17.20 7.59
CA GLY A 279 5.41 16.54 6.40
C GLY A 279 4.36 16.02 5.40
N SER A 280 3.12 15.80 5.84
CA SER A 280 2.00 15.31 5.04
C SER A 280 1.04 16.43 4.59
N TRP A 281 1.32 17.69 4.92
CA TRP A 281 0.40 18.79 4.63
C TRP A 281 0.61 19.34 3.21
N GLU A 282 -0.50 19.69 2.55
CA GLU A 282 -0.47 20.42 1.28
C GLU A 282 0.33 21.72 1.41
N ASP A 283 1.07 22.09 0.36
CA ASP A 283 2.00 23.22 0.35
C ASP A 283 1.40 24.55 0.83
N ASP A 284 0.17 24.85 0.41
CA ASP A 284 -0.49 26.10 0.79
C ASP A 284 -0.93 26.07 2.25
N SER A 285 -1.53 24.97 2.70
CA SER A 285 -1.95 24.76 4.08
C SER A 285 -0.76 24.78 5.03
N TYR A 286 0.33 24.07 4.69
CA TYR A 286 1.58 24.05 5.43
C TYR A 286 2.13 25.47 5.63
N ARG A 287 2.25 26.26 4.55
CA ARG A 287 2.78 27.63 4.61
C ARG A 287 1.91 28.54 5.48
N LYS A 288 0.59 28.52 5.26
CA LYS A 288 -0.36 29.33 6.02
C LYS A 288 -0.37 28.99 7.52
N PHE A 289 -0.28 27.71 7.86
CA PHE A 289 -0.18 27.27 9.24
C PHE A 289 1.12 27.74 9.89
N LEU A 290 2.27 27.55 9.22
CA LEU A 290 3.55 28.04 9.72
C LEU A 290 3.57 29.56 9.89
N ASP A 291 3.04 30.32 8.95
CA ASP A 291 2.91 31.79 9.07
C ASP A 291 2.08 32.18 10.29
N THR A 292 1.05 31.39 10.61
CA THR A 292 0.16 31.62 11.77
C THR A 292 0.87 31.33 13.11
N VAL A 293 1.69 30.28 13.18
CA VAL A 293 2.33 29.86 14.45
C VAL A 293 3.73 30.45 14.68
N SER A 294 4.41 30.89 13.61
CA SER A 294 5.77 31.45 13.67
C SER A 294 5.95 32.62 14.66
N PRO A 295 4.96 33.52 14.88
CA PRO A 295 5.06 34.56 15.91
C PRO A 295 5.26 34.03 17.34
N TYR A 296 4.96 32.76 17.59
CA TYR A 296 4.95 32.12 18.91
C TYR A 296 6.11 31.13 19.12
N ARG A 297 7.05 31.05 18.17
CA ARG A 297 8.14 30.04 18.14
C ARG A 297 8.98 29.92 19.42
N GLU A 298 9.02 30.95 20.26
CA GLU A 298 9.77 30.96 21.52
C GLU A 298 9.02 30.29 22.69
N HIS A 299 7.71 30.06 22.56
CA HIS A 299 6.85 29.51 23.61
C HIS A 299 5.74 28.61 23.03
N ILE A 300 6.10 27.78 22.05
CA ILE A 300 5.19 26.83 21.41
C ILE A 300 5.75 25.40 21.43
N LEU A 301 4.85 24.45 21.60
CA LEU A 301 5.07 23.02 21.41
C LEU A 301 4.05 22.50 20.41
N ILE A 302 4.50 21.77 19.39
CA ILE A 302 3.61 21.08 18.45
C ILE A 302 3.72 19.57 18.65
N VAL A 303 2.58 18.89 18.72
CA VAL A 303 2.47 17.45 19.01
C VAL A 303 1.60 16.76 17.96
N ALA A 304 2.15 15.71 17.35
CA ALA A 304 1.50 14.93 16.28
C ALA A 304 1.53 13.41 16.54
N GLY A 305 0.66 12.67 15.86
CA GLY A 305 0.59 11.20 15.85
C GLY A 305 0.95 10.62 14.47
N HIS A 306 0.15 9.64 14.00
CA HIS A 306 0.09 9.09 12.64
C HIS A 306 1.25 8.21 12.20
N THR A 307 2.49 8.63 12.43
CA THR A 307 3.67 7.92 11.88
C THR A 307 4.11 6.73 12.73
N HIS A 308 3.55 6.63 13.94
CA HIS A 308 3.92 5.70 15.00
C HIS A 308 5.38 5.84 15.50
N ASP A 309 6.12 6.85 15.04
CA ASP A 309 7.50 7.11 15.46
C ASP A 309 7.56 8.12 16.62
N ASN A 310 8.48 7.89 17.54
CA ASN A 310 8.85 8.86 18.58
C ASN A 310 10.01 9.74 18.07
N ARG A 311 9.65 10.85 17.41
CA ARG A 311 10.63 11.75 16.77
C ARG A 311 10.45 13.21 17.15
N LEU A 312 11.52 13.97 16.96
CA LEU A 312 11.52 15.44 16.99
C LEU A 312 12.00 15.97 15.65
N LEU A 313 11.17 16.78 15.01
CA LEU A 313 11.51 17.56 13.83
C LEU A 313 11.51 19.05 14.19
N THR A 314 12.47 19.81 13.66
CA THR A 314 12.47 21.28 13.77
C THR A 314 12.22 21.84 12.38
N ILE A 315 11.08 22.49 12.22
CA ILE A 315 10.58 23.00 10.94
C ILE A 315 10.53 24.52 11.06
N GLU A 316 11.42 25.22 10.35
CA GLU A 316 11.53 26.70 10.38
C GLU A 316 11.67 27.29 11.80
N GLY A 317 12.29 26.53 12.72
CA GLY A 317 12.47 26.90 14.12
C GLY A 317 11.34 26.46 15.05
N VAL A 318 10.28 25.84 14.52
CA VAL A 318 9.16 25.30 15.31
C VAL A 318 9.38 23.81 15.58
N PRO A 319 9.37 23.35 16.84
CA PRO A 319 9.54 21.94 17.18
C PRO A 319 8.23 21.16 17.02
N GLU A 320 8.21 20.19 16.11
CA GLU A 320 7.15 19.19 15.97
C GLU A 320 7.61 17.87 16.61
N HIS A 321 6.88 17.44 17.64
CA HIS A 321 7.08 16.18 18.32
C HIS A 321 6.06 15.14 17.83
N GLN A 322 6.55 13.99 17.39
CA GLN A 322 5.71 12.84 17.10
C GLN A 322 5.84 11.84 18.25
N GLY A 323 4.70 11.37 18.78
CA GLY A 323 4.62 10.73 20.10
C GLY A 323 4.85 9.23 20.16
N GLY A 324 5.26 8.59 19.06
CA GLY A 324 5.17 7.14 18.92
C GLY A 324 3.71 6.66 18.91
N ALA A 325 3.50 5.37 19.19
CA ALA A 325 2.18 4.76 19.19
C ALA A 325 2.01 3.80 20.39
N VAL A 326 0.83 3.87 21.01
CA VAL A 326 0.43 2.91 22.05
C VAL A 326 0.32 1.50 21.45
N CYS A 327 -0.13 1.38 20.20
CA CYS A 327 -0.18 0.10 19.50
C CYS A 327 1.17 -0.40 18.96
N GLY A 328 2.22 0.43 18.99
CA GLY A 328 3.46 0.16 18.26
C GLY A 328 3.16 0.04 16.76
N ASP A 329 3.71 -0.96 16.08
CA ASP A 329 3.45 -1.28 14.67
C ASP A 329 2.12 -2.04 14.49
N TRP A 330 0.99 -1.36 14.75
CA TRP A 330 -0.38 -1.92 14.68
C TRP A 330 -0.54 -3.27 15.40
N TRP A 331 -0.01 -3.37 16.62
CA TRP A 331 -0.10 -4.57 17.46
C TRP A 331 0.63 -5.81 16.91
N GLN A 332 1.51 -5.66 15.92
CA GLN A 332 2.24 -6.77 15.30
C GLN A 332 3.51 -7.17 16.04
N THR A 333 4.38 -6.20 16.32
CA THR A 333 5.78 -6.48 16.70
C THR A 333 6.11 -6.17 18.17
N GLY A 334 5.20 -5.50 18.89
CA GLY A 334 5.45 -5.04 20.27
C GLY A 334 6.38 -3.82 20.38
N LYS A 335 6.79 -3.24 19.25
CA LYS A 335 7.61 -2.04 19.13
C LYS A 335 7.01 -1.09 18.08
N THR A 336 7.43 0.16 18.11
CA THR A 336 7.16 1.19 17.10
C THR A 336 8.14 1.05 15.92
N PRO A 337 7.87 1.67 14.75
CA PRO A 337 8.75 1.59 13.59
C PRO A 337 10.18 2.13 13.84
N ASP A 338 10.35 3.08 14.76
CA ASP A 338 11.66 3.59 15.20
C ASP A 338 12.37 2.74 16.27
N GLY A 339 11.80 1.57 16.61
CA GLY A 339 12.39 0.59 17.52
C GLY A 339 12.13 0.86 19.01
N ASN A 340 11.37 1.88 19.38
CA ASN A 340 10.95 2.04 20.78
C ASN A 340 9.87 1.01 21.16
N PRO A 341 9.77 0.59 22.43
CA PRO A 341 8.67 -0.28 22.87
C PRO A 341 7.31 0.41 22.67
N MET A 342 6.20 -0.35 22.64
CA MET A 342 4.86 0.23 22.74
C MET A 342 4.76 1.16 23.96
N GLY A 343 4.23 2.37 23.76
CA GLY A 343 4.44 3.43 24.75
C GLY A 343 3.67 4.70 24.50
N TYR A 344 4.03 5.71 25.28
CA TYR A 344 3.46 7.05 25.25
C TYR A 344 4.50 8.09 25.69
N VAL A 345 4.25 9.37 25.47
CA VAL A 345 5.17 10.44 25.86
C VAL A 345 4.70 11.14 27.12
N ILE A 346 5.65 11.37 28.03
CA ILE A 346 5.52 12.24 29.19
C ILE A 346 6.17 13.58 28.85
N TYR A 347 5.43 14.68 29.08
CA TYR A 347 5.93 16.04 28.95
C TYR A 347 5.93 16.74 30.30
N HIS A 348 7.03 17.41 30.60
CA HIS A 348 7.13 18.38 31.68
C HIS A 348 7.66 19.68 31.12
N ILE A 349 6.87 20.75 31.23
CA ILE A 349 7.31 22.08 30.84
C ILE A 349 7.54 22.87 32.11
N GLU A 350 8.75 23.39 32.30
CA GLU A 350 9.13 24.24 33.42
C GLU A 350 9.55 25.61 32.90
N ASN A 351 8.74 26.62 33.17
CA ASN A 351 8.93 28.01 32.72
C ASN A 351 9.25 28.11 31.21
N GLY A 352 8.51 27.35 30.39
CA GLY A 352 8.69 27.28 28.94
C GLY A 352 9.79 26.32 28.45
N THR A 353 10.59 25.74 29.35
CA THR A 353 11.57 24.71 28.98
C THR A 353 10.88 23.35 28.87
N ILE A 354 10.91 22.74 27.69
CA ILE A 354 10.26 21.45 27.43
C ILE A 354 11.20 20.30 27.77
N TYR A 355 10.80 19.46 28.72
CA TYR A 355 11.40 18.17 29.01
C TYR A 355 10.45 17.05 28.57
N ARG A 356 10.99 16.01 27.94
CA ARG A 356 10.19 14.88 27.47
C ARG A 356 10.82 13.53 27.78
N PHE A 357 9.98 12.52 28.00
CA PHE A 357 10.38 11.13 28.15
C PHE A 357 9.41 10.21 27.43
N TYR A 358 9.91 9.34 26.56
CA TYR A 358 9.10 8.27 25.96
C TYR A 358 9.02 7.08 26.92
N LYS A 359 7.85 6.78 27.45
CA LYS A 359 7.62 5.71 28.43
C LYS A 359 7.06 4.47 27.74
N GLY A 360 7.82 3.38 27.78
CA GLY A 360 7.31 2.07 27.37
C GLY A 360 6.31 1.53 28.40
N ILE A 361 5.22 0.93 27.96
CA ILE A 361 4.19 0.35 28.83
C ILE A 361 4.80 -0.79 29.66
N GLY A 362 4.64 -0.75 30.98
CA GLY A 362 5.16 -1.78 31.89
C GLY A 362 6.67 -1.72 32.17
N HIS A 363 7.42 -0.85 31.49
CA HIS A 363 8.87 -0.72 31.70
C HIS A 363 9.18 0.06 32.99
N THR A 364 9.88 -0.58 33.92
CA THR A 364 10.38 0.01 35.17
C THR A 364 11.85 0.46 35.07
N GLU A 365 12.59 -0.07 34.10
CA GLU A 365 13.99 0.22 33.79
C GLU A 365 14.09 0.53 32.29
N GLN A 366 14.48 1.74 31.92
CA GLN A 366 14.49 2.17 30.52
C GLN A 366 15.58 3.20 30.23
N ILE A 367 16.30 3.00 29.12
CA ILE A 367 17.28 3.96 28.57
C ILE A 367 16.83 4.33 27.16
N ASN A 368 16.46 5.57 26.93
CA ASN A 368 16.08 6.09 25.60
C ASN A 368 17.25 6.85 24.98
N LEU A 369 17.68 6.41 23.80
CA LEU A 369 18.73 7.08 23.03
C LEU A 369 18.14 8.23 22.23
N LEU A 370 18.57 9.46 22.51
CA LEU A 370 18.21 10.66 21.77
C LEU A 370 19.23 10.97 20.66
N ALA A 371 20.52 10.79 20.95
CA ALA A 371 21.64 10.90 20.01
C ALA A 371 22.84 10.03 20.46
N PRO A 372 23.71 9.56 19.55
CA PRO A 372 23.62 9.68 18.08
C PRO A 372 22.53 8.78 17.49
N ARG A 373 22.09 9.07 16.26
CA ARG A 373 21.04 8.31 15.57
C ARG A 373 21.49 7.67 14.26
N ASP A 374 22.69 7.98 13.78
CA ASP A 374 23.28 7.31 12.63
C ASP A 374 24.01 6.03 13.07
N VAL A 375 23.90 4.98 12.28
CA VAL A 375 24.57 3.69 12.53
C VAL A 375 26.08 3.85 12.48
N VAL A 376 26.59 4.67 11.55
CA VAL A 376 28.04 4.85 11.36
C VAL A 376 28.54 6.03 12.19
N LEU A 377 29.47 5.77 13.10
CA LEU A 377 30.17 6.79 13.86
C LEU A 377 31.62 6.90 13.36
N SER A 378 32.01 8.10 12.92
CA SER A 378 33.32 8.32 12.27
C SER A 378 34.32 9.10 13.12
N ASN A 379 33.92 9.53 14.32
CA ASN A 379 34.75 10.29 15.26
C ASN A 379 34.09 10.29 16.64
N THR A 380 34.78 10.86 17.63
CA THR A 380 34.18 11.16 18.94
C THR A 380 32.83 11.87 18.75
N THR A 381 31.78 11.25 19.26
CA THR A 381 30.40 11.63 18.95
C THR A 381 29.63 11.90 20.24
N SER A 382 28.84 12.97 20.27
CA SER A 382 28.02 13.29 21.45
C SER A 382 26.93 12.25 21.66
N ILE A 383 26.73 11.86 22.91
CA ILE A 383 25.63 11.00 23.36
C ILE A 383 24.66 11.81 24.21
N ASP A 384 23.37 11.66 23.92
CA ASP A 384 22.25 12.23 24.68
C ASP A 384 21.22 11.13 24.89
N LEU A 385 20.84 10.89 26.15
CA LEU A 385 19.93 9.82 26.52
C LEU A 385 19.05 10.21 27.71
N ASN A 386 17.89 9.58 27.82
CA ASN A 386 17.08 9.63 29.02
C ASN A 386 17.09 8.29 29.74
N VAL A 387 17.16 8.31 31.06
CA VAL A 387 17.16 7.13 31.94
C VAL A 387 16.01 7.20 32.92
N TYR A 388 15.18 6.17 32.93
CA TYR A 388 14.13 5.95 33.91
C TYR A 388 14.45 4.70 34.72
N TYR A 389 14.49 4.85 36.04
CA TYR A 389 14.62 3.75 36.99
C TYR A 389 13.56 3.93 38.09
N GLU A 390 12.43 3.25 37.93
CA GLU A 390 11.24 3.46 38.75
C GLU A 390 11.54 3.37 40.24
N ASN A 391 11.20 4.42 40.98
CA ASN A 391 11.40 4.54 42.42
C ASN A 391 12.87 4.38 42.89
N LYS A 392 13.85 4.62 42.01
CA LYS A 392 15.28 4.59 42.34
C LYS A 392 15.94 5.95 42.12
N THR A 393 16.88 6.27 43.00
CA THR A 393 17.78 7.42 42.84
C THR A 393 19.03 6.96 42.10
N VAL A 394 19.25 7.47 40.90
CA VAL A 394 20.47 7.19 40.10
C VAL A 394 21.64 8.00 40.66
N VAL A 395 22.77 7.33 40.87
CA VAL A 395 24.02 7.94 41.37
C VAL A 395 25.15 7.90 40.35
N ASN A 396 25.06 7.01 39.35
CA ASN A 396 26.04 6.94 38.28
C ASN A 396 25.40 6.48 36.97
N ILE A 397 25.85 7.07 35.86
CA ILE A 397 25.54 6.61 34.50
C ILE A 397 26.88 6.58 33.76
N THR A 398 27.29 5.41 33.32
CA THR A 398 28.54 5.21 32.58
C THR A 398 28.27 4.56 31.24
N TYR A 399 29.21 4.70 30.30
CA TYR A 399 29.26 3.91 29.09
C TYR A 399 30.58 3.13 29.01
N MET A 400 30.56 2.06 28.22
CA MET A 400 31.72 1.24 27.89
C MET A 400 31.62 0.78 26.44
N ILE A 401 32.75 0.66 25.76
CA ILE A 401 32.85 0.15 24.39
C ILE A 401 33.35 -1.30 24.44
N ASP A 402 32.69 -2.20 23.71
CA ASP A 402 33.04 -3.63 23.52
C ASP A 402 33.32 -4.45 24.77
N ASN A 403 32.79 -3.99 25.90
CA ASN A 403 33.03 -4.57 27.21
C ASN A 403 34.51 -4.57 27.65
N GLU A 404 35.34 -3.67 27.10
CA GLU A 404 36.79 -3.57 27.39
C GLU A 404 37.12 -2.86 28.72
N GLY A 405 36.32 -3.11 29.77
CA GLY A 405 36.60 -2.79 31.17
C GLY A 405 36.68 -1.32 31.58
N THR A 406 36.86 -0.38 30.66
CA THR A 406 36.94 1.05 30.96
C THR A 406 35.55 1.67 30.97
N LEU A 407 35.13 2.15 32.16
CA LEU A 407 33.87 2.87 32.34
C LEU A 407 34.10 4.37 32.20
N HIS A 408 33.33 5.00 31.31
CA HIS A 408 33.36 6.43 31.09
C HIS A 408 32.10 7.08 31.67
N PRO A 409 32.20 8.06 32.58
CA PRO A 409 31.04 8.70 33.18
C PRO A 409 30.32 9.62 32.20
N LEU A 410 28.99 9.66 32.30
CA LEU A 410 28.13 10.64 31.64
C LEU A 410 27.62 11.64 32.68
N ASN A 411 27.53 12.91 32.30
CA ASN A 411 26.90 13.93 33.13
C ASN A 411 25.40 13.74 33.04
N PHE A 412 24.68 13.79 34.16
CA PHE A 412 23.23 13.65 34.14
C PHE A 412 22.52 14.64 35.05
N THR A 413 21.31 15.00 34.66
CA THR A 413 20.44 15.95 35.35
C THR A 413 19.12 15.26 35.69
N LEU A 414 18.66 15.43 36.93
CA LEU A 414 17.36 14.93 37.38
C LEU A 414 16.27 15.84 36.82
N ILE A 415 15.28 15.24 36.17
CA ILE A 415 14.04 15.89 35.78
C ILE A 415 12.96 15.32 36.69
N ASN A 416 12.58 16.12 37.68
CA ASN A 416 11.71 15.70 38.76
C ASN A 416 10.30 16.25 38.56
N ILE A 417 9.33 15.34 38.46
CA ILE A 417 7.91 15.67 38.45
C ILE A 417 7.31 15.13 39.73
N THR A 418 6.32 15.81 40.29
CA THR A 418 5.65 15.51 41.56
C THR A 418 5.42 14.01 41.85
N LYS A 419 5.16 13.19 40.83
CA LYS A 419 4.81 11.76 40.94
C LYS A 419 5.73 10.80 40.16
N THR A 420 6.69 11.30 39.40
CA THR A 420 7.63 10.48 38.61
C THR A 420 8.87 11.29 38.24
N TRP A 421 10.00 10.65 38.01
CA TRP A 421 11.22 11.34 37.61
C TRP A 421 12.04 10.49 36.64
N TRP A 422 12.86 11.16 35.85
CA TRP A 422 13.89 10.53 35.02
C TRP A 422 15.15 11.38 35.02
N TYR A 423 16.20 10.88 34.39
CA TYR A 423 17.47 11.57 34.27
C TYR A 423 17.78 11.80 32.80
N ASN A 424 18.17 13.01 32.42
CA ASN A 424 18.77 13.27 31.11
C ASN A 424 20.29 13.22 31.26
N ALA A 425 20.95 12.31 30.54
CA ALA A 425 22.39 12.13 30.58
C ALA A 425 23.03 12.51 29.24
N LYS A 426 24.17 13.21 29.31
CA LYS A 426 24.93 13.70 28.17
C LYS A 426 26.43 13.49 28.35
N GLY A 427 27.12 13.34 27.24
CA GLY A 427 28.58 13.27 27.19
C GLY A 427 29.06 13.06 25.77
N ASP A 428 30.27 12.53 25.64
CA ASP A 428 30.86 12.18 24.35
C ASP A 428 31.35 10.73 24.39
N ILE A 429 30.94 9.94 23.40
CA ILE A 429 31.53 8.63 23.11
C ILE A 429 32.88 8.91 22.47
N VAL A 430 33.95 8.65 23.21
CA VAL A 430 35.32 8.81 22.72
C VAL A 430 35.65 7.69 21.73
N ILE A 431 35.84 8.05 20.46
CA ILE A 431 36.24 7.12 19.38
C ILE A 431 37.61 7.56 18.87
N THR A 432 38.61 6.71 19.07
CA THR A 432 39.98 6.97 18.58
C THR A 432 40.14 6.51 17.13
N SER A 433 41.15 7.01 16.43
CA SER A 433 41.41 6.62 15.04
C SER A 433 41.69 5.12 14.87
N GLU A 434 42.18 4.43 15.92
CA GLU A 434 42.44 2.98 15.91
C GLU A 434 41.15 2.15 15.96
N MET A 435 40.07 2.73 16.49
CA MET A 435 38.76 2.07 16.59
C MET A 435 37.94 2.19 15.29
N LEU A 436 38.35 3.02 14.34
CA LEU A 436 37.68 3.18 13.04
C LEU A 436 38.08 2.04 12.08
N ASP A 437 37.66 0.82 12.39
CA ASP A 437 38.13 -0.42 11.78
C ASP A 437 37.12 -1.09 10.82
N ASP A 438 36.05 -0.38 10.46
CA ASP A 438 34.92 -0.82 9.64
C ASP A 438 34.08 -1.96 10.25
N LYS A 439 34.18 -2.20 11.56
CA LYS A 439 33.39 -3.24 12.26
C LYS A 439 32.30 -2.66 13.14
N LYS A 440 31.45 -3.58 13.62
CA LYS A 440 30.42 -3.32 14.62
C LYS A 440 31.04 -3.26 16.01
N HIS A 441 30.69 -2.23 16.76
CA HIS A 441 31.07 -2.00 18.15
C HIS A 441 29.82 -1.88 19.02
N ASN A 442 29.95 -2.33 20.27
CA ASN A 442 28.90 -2.28 21.28
C ASN A 442 29.14 -1.12 22.24
N ILE A 443 28.17 -0.22 22.38
CA ILE A 443 28.17 0.82 23.40
C ILE A 443 27.17 0.43 24.49
N THR A 444 27.68 -0.02 25.62
CA THR A 444 26.86 -0.45 26.76
C THR A 444 26.74 0.68 27.76
N ILE A 445 25.53 1.18 27.97
CA ILE A 445 25.20 2.15 29.02
C ILE A 445 24.84 1.40 30.29
N ILE A 446 25.49 1.74 31.40
CA ILE A 446 25.29 1.11 32.70
C ILE A 446 24.78 2.19 33.66
N VAL A 447 23.65 1.91 34.30
CA VAL A 447 23.01 2.78 35.29
C VAL A 447 23.19 2.16 36.66
N THR A 448 23.62 2.94 37.64
CA THR A 448 23.77 2.51 39.03
C THR A 448 22.91 3.39 39.93
N ALA A 449 22.06 2.75 40.72
CA ALA A 449 21.25 3.41 41.74
C ALA A 449 21.97 3.46 43.10
N MET A 450 21.46 4.31 43.99
CA MET A 450 22.02 4.55 45.33
C MET A 450 22.05 3.29 46.22
N ASP A 451 21.17 2.32 45.98
CA ASP A 451 21.13 1.03 46.67
C ASP A 451 22.06 -0.04 46.03
N ASN A 452 22.90 0.37 45.09
CA ASN A 452 23.79 -0.46 44.26
C ASN A 452 23.08 -1.39 43.27
N SER A 453 21.77 -1.26 43.06
CA SER A 453 21.11 -1.93 41.94
C SER A 453 21.58 -1.32 40.61
N THR A 454 21.74 -2.18 39.60
CA THR A 454 22.22 -1.78 38.27
C THR A 454 21.40 -2.41 37.17
N PHE A 455 21.17 -1.64 36.11
CA PHE A 455 20.69 -2.17 34.84
C PHE A 455 21.46 -1.52 33.68
N ASN A 456 21.41 -2.13 32.51
CA ASN A 456 22.15 -1.66 31.35
C ASN A 456 21.35 -1.81 30.05
N ARG A 457 21.77 -1.08 29.02
CA ARG A 457 21.32 -1.23 27.64
C ARG A 457 22.52 -1.10 26.70
N THR A 458 22.65 -2.02 25.76
CA THR A 458 23.67 -1.97 24.71
C THR A 458 23.08 -1.42 23.42
N PHE A 459 23.82 -0.53 22.76
CA PHE A 459 23.55 -0.01 21.43
C PHE A 459 24.65 -0.47 20.47
N HIS A 460 24.29 -0.71 19.22
CA HIS A 460 25.21 -1.24 18.20
C HIS A 460 25.49 -0.17 17.14
N TYR A 461 26.77 0.04 16.83
CA TYR A 461 27.21 1.03 15.84
C TYR A 461 28.33 0.45 14.99
N LYS A 462 28.49 0.97 13.77
CA LYS A 462 29.66 0.73 12.94
C LYS A 462 30.66 1.85 13.12
N PHE A 463 31.91 1.55 13.48
CA PHE A 463 32.95 2.57 13.56
C PHE A 463 33.73 2.60 12.25
N SER A 464 33.62 3.69 11.50
CA SER A 464 34.16 3.77 10.15
C SER A 464 34.46 5.20 9.72
N ASN A 465 35.52 5.37 8.93
CA ASN A 465 35.79 6.63 8.22
C ASN A 465 34.84 6.85 7.02
N ASN A 466 34.14 5.80 6.56
CA ASN A 466 33.17 5.87 5.48
C ASN A 466 31.74 5.80 6.05
N THR A 467 31.02 6.91 5.97
CA THR A 467 29.64 7.01 6.48
C THR A 467 28.61 6.32 5.60
N ILE A 468 28.98 5.90 4.37
CA ILE A 468 28.07 5.22 3.44
C ILE A 468 28.14 3.71 3.68
N MET A 469 27.00 3.13 4.04
CA MET A 469 26.84 1.69 4.20
C MET A 469 26.46 1.03 2.88
N LYS A 470 26.94 -0.20 2.68
CA LYS A 470 26.42 -1.08 1.64
C LYS A 470 25.04 -1.59 2.01
N ILE A 471 24.14 -1.70 1.04
CA ILE A 471 22.79 -2.22 1.28
C ILE A 471 22.82 -3.63 1.87
N ALA A 472 23.73 -4.51 1.40
CA ALA A 472 23.90 -5.86 1.94
C ALA A 472 24.21 -5.88 3.45
N GLU A 473 24.90 -4.86 3.98
CA GLU A 473 25.18 -4.76 5.41
C GLU A 473 23.93 -4.39 6.22
N ILE A 474 22.98 -3.68 5.62
CA ILE A 474 21.73 -3.26 6.26
C ILE A 474 20.73 -4.41 6.26
N ILE A 475 20.61 -5.14 5.15
CA ILE A 475 19.63 -6.23 5.00
C ILE A 475 20.08 -7.56 5.60
N ASP A 476 21.31 -7.66 6.11
CA ASP A 476 21.75 -8.80 6.93
C ASP A 476 20.85 -8.93 8.17
N ASP A 477 20.41 -10.15 8.52
CA ASP A 477 19.45 -10.35 9.62
C ASP A 477 19.97 -9.88 10.99
N THR A 478 21.26 -10.05 11.24
CA THR A 478 21.86 -9.65 12.52
C THR A 478 21.99 -8.13 12.57
N ASN A 479 22.60 -7.54 11.54
CA ASN A 479 22.78 -6.08 11.48
C ASN A 479 21.44 -5.34 11.44
N PHE A 480 20.46 -5.84 10.67
CA PHE A 480 19.14 -5.22 10.59
C PHE A 480 18.48 -5.13 11.97
N LYS A 481 18.56 -6.21 12.76
CA LYS A 481 18.04 -6.23 14.12
C LYS A 481 18.81 -5.27 15.04
N ASP A 482 20.13 -5.28 14.96
CA ASP A 482 21.01 -4.49 15.82
C ASP A 482 20.91 -2.98 15.54
N TYR A 483 20.65 -2.61 14.29
CA TYR A 483 20.55 -1.23 13.83
C TYR A 483 19.11 -0.72 13.67
N TYR A 484 18.12 -1.55 14.02
CA TYR A 484 16.70 -1.20 13.87
C TYR A 484 16.37 0.13 14.56
N GLY A 485 15.71 1.04 13.83
CA GLY A 485 15.34 2.37 14.30
C GLY A 485 16.44 3.44 14.20
N LEU A 486 17.70 3.06 13.94
CA LEU A 486 18.79 3.98 13.61
C LEU A 486 18.77 4.33 12.11
N PHE A 487 19.57 5.32 11.72
CA PHE A 487 19.66 5.80 10.34
C PHE A 487 20.90 5.26 9.65
N ALA A 488 20.72 4.81 8.41
CA ALA A 488 21.82 4.47 7.51
C ALA A 488 21.85 5.43 6.32
N VAL A 489 23.06 5.71 5.83
CA VAL A 489 23.27 6.44 4.59
C VAL A 489 23.70 5.43 3.52
N ILE A 490 22.96 5.37 2.42
CA ILE A 490 23.27 4.51 1.27
C ILE A 490 23.63 5.35 0.04
N ASN A 491 24.33 4.74 -0.90
CA ASN A 491 24.60 5.31 -2.23
C ASN A 491 24.17 4.30 -3.29
N GLY A 492 23.12 4.60 -4.04
CA GLY A 492 22.54 3.67 -4.99
C GLY A 492 21.83 4.36 -6.15
N THR A 493 21.23 3.54 -7.00
CA THR A 493 20.42 3.96 -8.16
C THR A 493 18.96 3.55 -7.90
N ILE A 494 18.02 4.47 -8.11
CA ILE A 494 16.59 4.18 -8.05
C ILE A 494 16.22 3.33 -9.26
N THR A 495 15.68 2.13 -9.07
CA THR A 495 15.25 1.24 -10.16
C THR A 495 13.75 1.29 -10.40
N THR A 496 12.96 1.50 -9.34
CA THR A 496 11.50 1.53 -9.40
C THR A 496 10.98 2.67 -8.54
N VAL A 497 9.93 3.32 -9.02
CA VAL A 497 9.15 4.33 -8.30
C VAL A 497 7.68 3.97 -8.45
N THR A 498 6.98 3.76 -7.34
CA THR A 498 5.54 3.42 -7.31
C THR A 498 4.83 4.26 -6.24
N ARG A 499 3.50 4.10 -6.11
CA ARG A 499 2.66 4.80 -5.11
C ARG A 499 2.84 6.33 -5.18
N ASP A 500 2.74 6.90 -6.38
CA ASP A 500 2.91 8.34 -6.62
C ASP A 500 4.24 8.92 -6.12
N GLY A 501 5.32 8.12 -6.19
CA GLY A 501 6.64 8.55 -5.75
C GLY A 501 7.01 8.14 -4.33
N ASN A 502 6.08 7.57 -3.57
CA ASN A 502 6.25 7.30 -2.14
C ASN A 502 6.91 5.95 -1.84
N LEU A 503 7.03 5.06 -2.82
CA LEU A 503 7.67 3.76 -2.63
C LEU A 503 8.74 3.54 -3.71
N LEU A 504 10.00 3.52 -3.27
CA LEU A 504 11.17 3.40 -4.14
C LEU A 504 11.85 2.05 -3.97
N GLN A 505 12.44 1.55 -5.05
CA GLN A 505 13.45 0.50 -4.98
C GLN A 505 14.82 1.12 -5.28
N VAL A 506 15.78 0.95 -4.38
CA VAL A 506 17.16 1.44 -4.56
C VAL A 506 18.12 0.25 -4.57
N VAL A 507 19.05 0.25 -5.52
CA VAL A 507 20.09 -0.78 -5.67
C VAL A 507 21.48 -0.18 -5.58
N ASP A 508 22.42 -0.92 -5.02
CA ASP A 508 23.86 -0.67 -5.10
C ASP A 508 24.59 -1.91 -5.65
N ASP A 509 25.92 -1.95 -5.57
CA ASP A 509 26.71 -3.09 -6.04
C ASP A 509 26.63 -4.33 -5.13
N SER A 510 25.98 -4.22 -3.98
CA SER A 510 25.92 -5.24 -2.93
C SER A 510 24.52 -5.83 -2.76
N GLY A 511 23.46 -5.07 -3.07
CA GLY A 511 22.09 -5.52 -2.88
C GLY A 511 21.07 -4.44 -3.23
N GLU A 512 19.87 -4.61 -2.70
CA GLU A 512 18.73 -3.75 -2.96
C GLU A 512 17.89 -3.57 -1.69
N ILE A 513 17.21 -2.43 -1.57
CA ILE A 513 16.35 -2.12 -0.43
C ILE A 513 15.19 -1.24 -0.86
N VAL A 514 14.03 -1.49 -0.24
CA VAL A 514 12.84 -0.66 -0.40
C VAL A 514 13.00 0.61 0.42
N ILE A 515 12.56 1.75 -0.13
CA ILE A 515 12.50 3.02 0.57
C ILE A 515 11.04 3.47 0.66
N TRP A 516 10.54 3.65 1.89
CA TRP A 516 9.24 4.29 2.15
C TRP A 516 9.43 5.79 2.31
N ALA A 517 8.81 6.59 1.45
CA ALA A 517 8.89 8.05 1.44
C ALA A 517 7.55 8.75 1.71
N GLY A 518 6.48 8.00 1.94
CA GLY A 518 5.11 8.53 2.06
C GLY A 518 4.82 9.43 3.27
N ASP A 519 5.67 9.40 4.30
CA ASP A 519 5.48 10.21 5.52
C ASP A 519 6.29 11.51 5.51
N CYS A 520 6.88 11.86 4.36
CA CYS A 520 7.66 13.08 4.22
C CYS A 520 7.43 13.75 2.87
N LYS A 521 7.52 15.08 2.87
CA LYS A 521 7.56 15.84 1.62
C LYS A 521 8.91 15.66 0.92
N HIS A 522 8.87 15.28 -0.35
CA HIS A 522 10.05 15.04 -1.19
C HIS A 522 9.83 15.51 -2.63
N ASP A 523 10.93 15.66 -3.38
CA ASP A 523 10.88 15.92 -4.83
C ASP A 523 10.43 14.67 -5.60
N ASN A 524 10.01 14.83 -6.86
CA ASN A 524 9.66 13.70 -7.71
C ASN A 524 10.87 12.82 -8.01
N PHE A 525 10.80 11.57 -7.58
CA PHE A 525 11.78 10.55 -7.90
C PHE A 525 11.50 9.94 -9.27
N THR A 526 12.55 9.62 -10.01
CA THR A 526 12.44 8.92 -11.30
C THR A 526 13.43 7.76 -11.38
N PRO A 527 13.02 6.60 -11.94
CA PRO A 527 13.93 5.50 -12.20
C PRO A 527 15.18 5.95 -12.98
N GLY A 528 16.35 5.46 -12.59
CA GLY A 528 17.67 5.84 -13.10
C GLY A 528 18.40 6.92 -12.29
N GLN A 529 17.72 7.64 -11.39
CA GLN A 529 18.41 8.63 -10.54
C GLN A 529 19.42 7.95 -9.60
N LYS A 530 20.65 8.48 -9.57
CA LYS A 530 21.67 8.12 -8.58
C LYS A 530 21.50 8.99 -7.35
N VAL A 531 21.35 8.34 -6.20
CA VAL A 531 21.03 8.98 -4.92
C VAL A 531 22.03 8.63 -3.84
N ILE A 532 22.38 9.63 -3.03
CA ILE A 532 22.83 9.39 -1.66
C ILE A 532 21.62 9.65 -0.78
N LEU A 533 21.20 8.65 -0.02
CA LEU A 533 19.96 8.70 0.77
C LEU A 533 20.24 8.30 2.21
N ARG A 534 19.76 9.10 3.15
CA ARG A 534 19.75 8.79 4.58
C ARG A 534 18.34 8.36 4.98
N GLY A 535 18.19 7.14 5.50
CA GLY A 535 16.89 6.60 5.88
C GLY A 535 16.94 5.82 7.19
N GLN A 536 15.83 5.80 7.90
CA GLN A 536 15.68 5.04 9.14
C GLN A 536 15.46 3.57 8.81
N ILE A 537 16.26 2.68 9.40
CA ILE A 537 16.11 1.23 9.23
C ILE A 537 14.85 0.79 9.96
N THR A 538 13.88 0.25 9.22
CA THR A 538 12.62 -0.24 9.76
C THR A 538 12.08 -1.40 8.93
N GLU A 539 10.99 -2.02 9.37
CA GLU A 539 10.30 -3.06 8.63
C GLU A 539 8.80 -2.76 8.51
N PHE A 540 8.23 -3.15 7.37
CA PHE A 540 6.79 -3.16 7.19
C PHE A 540 6.34 -4.54 6.73
N ARG A 541 5.49 -5.20 7.53
CA ARG A 541 4.96 -6.56 7.24
C ARG A 541 6.05 -7.57 6.86
N GLY A 542 7.18 -7.52 7.56
CA GLY A 542 8.33 -8.40 7.35
C GLY A 542 9.25 -8.01 6.18
N THR A 543 8.96 -6.92 5.47
CA THR A 543 9.84 -6.35 4.45
C THR A 543 10.79 -5.37 5.11
N LYS A 544 12.10 -5.59 4.98
CA LYS A 544 13.14 -4.67 5.43
C LYS A 544 13.19 -3.46 4.51
N GLU A 545 13.14 -2.27 5.09
CA GLU A 545 13.11 -1.02 4.34
C GLU A 545 13.89 0.08 5.04
N LEU A 546 14.16 1.16 4.29
CA LEU A 546 14.54 2.44 4.87
C LEU A 546 13.37 3.40 4.77
N LYS A 547 12.96 3.97 5.91
CA LYS A 547 11.97 5.03 5.96
C LYS A 547 12.64 6.39 5.79
N LEU A 548 12.25 7.12 4.76
CA LEU A 548 12.69 8.49 4.51
C LEU A 548 11.91 9.44 5.41
N ILE A 549 12.63 10.29 6.13
CA ILE A 549 12.04 11.18 7.15
C ILE A 549 11.91 12.62 6.64
N ARG A 550 12.79 13.04 5.72
CA ARG A 550 12.79 14.37 5.10
C ARG A 550 13.24 14.27 3.65
N GLY A 551 12.65 15.05 2.75
CA GLY A 551 13.18 15.17 1.38
C GLY A 551 14.64 15.63 1.33
N SER A 552 15.09 16.44 2.29
CA SER A 552 16.49 16.89 2.40
C SER A 552 17.49 15.77 2.73
N ASP A 553 17.01 14.60 3.18
CA ASP A 553 17.85 13.42 3.43
C ASP A 553 18.22 12.68 2.13
N VAL A 554 17.74 13.16 0.96
CA VAL A 554 18.09 12.63 -0.36
C VAL A 554 18.88 13.64 -1.16
N LYS A 555 19.97 13.18 -1.76
CA LYS A 555 20.74 13.93 -2.75
C LYS A 555 20.80 13.16 -4.06
N VAL A 556 20.05 13.62 -5.06
CA VAL A 556 20.21 13.17 -6.45
C VAL A 556 21.47 13.84 -7.03
N TYR A 557 22.42 13.05 -7.52
CA TYR A 557 23.71 13.56 -8.02
C TYR A 557 24.07 13.09 -9.43
N GLY A 558 23.26 12.23 -10.02
CA GLY A 558 23.48 11.72 -11.37
C GLY A 558 22.30 10.90 -11.87
N PHE A 559 22.45 10.39 -13.08
CA PHE A 559 21.48 9.51 -13.71
C PHE A 559 22.22 8.35 -14.37
N GLU A 560 21.65 7.16 -14.28
CA GLU A 560 22.11 5.93 -14.89
C GLU A 560 20.97 5.36 -15.75
N ASN A 561 21.28 4.99 -16.98
CA ASN A 561 20.29 4.44 -17.88
C ASN A 561 19.97 2.98 -17.49
N ILE A 562 18.90 2.80 -16.73
CA ILE A 562 18.45 1.49 -16.25
C ILE A 562 17.89 0.58 -17.36
N SER A 563 17.68 1.07 -18.60
CA SER A 563 17.35 0.21 -19.75
C SER A 563 18.42 -0.85 -20.02
N VAL A 564 19.64 -0.65 -19.51
CA VAL A 564 20.76 -1.61 -19.59
C VAL A 564 20.62 -2.76 -18.58
N SER A 565 19.62 -2.71 -17.69
CA SER A 565 19.36 -3.72 -16.64
C SER A 565 18.09 -4.55 -16.84
N LEU A 566 17.34 -4.34 -17.94
CA LEU A 566 16.18 -5.15 -18.31
C LEU A 566 16.62 -6.59 -18.62
N ILE A 567 16.14 -7.54 -17.84
CA ILE A 567 16.39 -8.96 -18.07
C ILE A 567 15.26 -9.50 -18.96
N VAL A 568 15.53 -9.65 -20.25
CA VAL A 568 14.58 -10.30 -21.15
C VAL A 568 14.57 -11.78 -20.85
N LEU A 569 13.44 -12.29 -20.36
CA LEU A 569 13.29 -13.72 -20.10
C LEU A 569 13.17 -14.45 -21.44
N PRO A 570 13.89 -15.56 -21.65
CA PRO A 570 13.72 -16.36 -22.85
C PRO A 570 12.34 -17.04 -22.89
N ASP A 571 11.79 -17.35 -21.72
CA ASP A 571 10.49 -17.94 -21.47
C ASP A 571 10.02 -17.63 -20.03
N ILE A 572 8.74 -17.82 -19.76
CA ILE A 572 8.14 -17.58 -18.44
C ILE A 572 8.67 -18.59 -17.40
N GLU A 573 9.00 -19.83 -17.79
CA GLU A 573 9.55 -20.83 -16.88
C GLU A 573 10.87 -20.37 -16.21
N THR A 574 11.67 -19.59 -16.93
CA THR A 574 12.91 -18.99 -16.42
C THR A 574 12.67 -18.13 -15.17
N ALA A 575 11.53 -17.42 -15.09
CA ALA A 575 11.17 -16.63 -13.91
C ALA A 575 11.04 -17.50 -12.66
N TYR A 576 10.46 -18.69 -12.78
CA TYR A 576 10.25 -19.62 -11.67
C TYR A 576 11.54 -20.34 -11.30
N LYS A 577 12.26 -20.90 -12.28
CA LYS A 577 13.51 -21.65 -12.04
C LYS A 577 14.60 -20.80 -11.40
N ASN A 578 14.64 -19.51 -11.73
CA ASN A 578 15.64 -18.58 -11.24
C ASN A 578 15.06 -17.54 -10.28
N PHE A 579 13.88 -17.77 -9.70
CA PHE A 579 13.17 -16.78 -8.90
C PHE A 579 14.05 -16.18 -7.80
N SER A 580 14.78 -17.00 -7.02
CA SER A 580 15.64 -16.49 -5.95
C SER A 580 16.75 -15.52 -6.42
N LYS A 581 17.15 -15.58 -7.69
CA LYS A 581 18.14 -14.67 -8.31
C LYS A 581 17.49 -13.49 -9.04
N LEU A 582 16.26 -13.67 -9.52
CA LEU A 582 15.52 -12.70 -10.32
C LEU A 582 14.51 -11.90 -9.51
N LYS A 583 14.21 -12.32 -8.27
CA LYS A 583 13.31 -11.62 -7.36
C LYS A 583 13.75 -10.16 -7.24
N ASN A 584 12.77 -9.27 -7.36
CA ASN A 584 12.84 -7.81 -7.42
C ASN A 584 13.63 -7.21 -8.61
N ARG A 585 14.13 -8.03 -9.53
CA ARG A 585 14.76 -7.55 -10.76
C ARG A 585 13.68 -7.17 -11.77
N TYR A 586 14.04 -6.24 -12.66
CA TYR A 586 13.18 -5.83 -13.76
C TYR A 586 13.30 -6.82 -14.91
N VAL A 587 12.19 -7.47 -15.25
CA VAL A 587 12.14 -8.52 -16.27
C VAL A 587 11.21 -8.12 -17.41
N GLU A 588 11.49 -8.62 -18.61
CA GLU A 588 10.52 -8.63 -19.72
C GLU A 588 10.02 -10.05 -19.91
N ALA A 589 8.70 -10.23 -19.90
CA ALA A 589 8.04 -11.48 -20.21
C ALA A 589 7.05 -11.27 -21.36
N ARG A 590 6.82 -12.32 -22.15
CA ARG A 590 5.85 -12.29 -23.25
C ARG A 590 4.99 -13.54 -23.20
N GLY A 591 3.68 -13.38 -23.32
CA GLY A 591 2.73 -14.49 -23.31
C GLY A 591 1.37 -14.11 -23.89
N VAL A 592 0.51 -15.10 -24.04
CA VAL A 592 -0.90 -14.93 -24.43
C VAL A 592 -1.74 -14.74 -23.16
N ALA A 593 -2.61 -13.74 -23.12
CA ALA A 593 -3.53 -13.51 -22.01
C ALA A 593 -4.53 -14.67 -21.90
N THR A 594 -4.43 -15.45 -20.81
CA THR A 594 -5.28 -16.62 -20.52
C THR A 594 -6.39 -16.34 -19.53
N ALA A 595 -6.26 -15.28 -18.71
CA ALA A 595 -7.30 -14.79 -17.81
C ALA A 595 -7.16 -13.28 -17.57
N VAL A 596 -8.29 -12.60 -17.35
CA VAL A 596 -8.36 -11.16 -17.04
C VAL A 596 -9.33 -10.96 -15.86
N PHE A 597 -8.82 -10.43 -14.74
CA PHE A 597 -9.54 -10.26 -13.48
C PHE A 597 -9.51 -8.79 -13.01
N GLY A 598 -9.71 -7.84 -13.93
CA GLY A 598 -9.43 -6.42 -13.70
C GLY A 598 -7.93 -6.14 -13.84
N ASP A 599 -7.32 -5.56 -12.81
CA ASP A 599 -5.88 -5.18 -12.83
C ASP A 599 -4.94 -6.38 -12.66
N LEU A 600 -5.48 -7.58 -12.40
CA LEU A 600 -4.72 -8.83 -12.43
C LEU A 600 -5.02 -9.58 -13.73
N ILE A 601 -3.99 -9.93 -14.48
CA ILE A 601 -4.10 -10.83 -15.65
C ILE A 601 -3.20 -12.04 -15.46
N ALA A 602 -3.49 -13.12 -16.17
CA ALA A 602 -2.56 -14.23 -16.36
C ALA A 602 -2.12 -14.26 -17.82
N ILE A 603 -0.81 -14.36 -18.04
CA ILE A 603 -0.24 -14.57 -19.37
C ILE A 603 0.48 -15.91 -19.41
N GLN A 604 0.47 -16.58 -20.57
CA GLN A 604 1.07 -17.90 -20.73
C GLN A 604 1.81 -18.02 -22.06
N ASP A 605 3.00 -18.60 -22.02
CA ASP A 605 3.77 -19.02 -23.20
C ASP A 605 3.76 -20.56 -23.32
N ASP A 606 4.57 -21.09 -24.22
CA ASP A 606 4.65 -22.54 -24.46
C ASP A 606 5.24 -23.32 -23.27
N THR A 607 5.81 -22.64 -22.27
CA THR A 607 6.45 -23.26 -21.10
C THR A 607 5.55 -23.28 -19.88
N ARG A 608 5.00 -22.11 -19.49
CA ARG A 608 4.06 -21.96 -18.36
C ARG A 608 3.41 -20.57 -18.35
N GLY A 609 2.47 -20.36 -17.43
CA GLY A 609 1.87 -19.07 -17.14
C GLY A 609 2.47 -18.37 -15.94
N ILE A 610 2.21 -17.07 -15.86
CA ILE A 610 2.56 -16.18 -14.76
C ILE A 610 1.47 -15.12 -14.59
N GLU A 611 1.25 -14.72 -13.33
CA GLU A 611 0.35 -13.61 -13.02
C GLU A 611 1.06 -12.28 -13.22
N VAL A 612 0.32 -11.29 -13.73
CA VAL A 612 0.80 -9.93 -13.93
C VAL A 612 -0.18 -8.98 -13.26
N TRP A 613 0.34 -8.22 -12.31
CA TRP A 613 -0.38 -7.14 -11.65
C TRP A 613 -0.08 -5.84 -12.38
N LEU A 614 -1.10 -5.28 -13.03
CA LEU A 614 -1.01 -4.04 -13.80
C LEU A 614 -1.00 -2.80 -12.90
N GLY A 615 -1.37 -2.94 -11.63
CA GLY A 615 -1.41 -1.82 -10.69
C GLY A 615 -2.44 -0.76 -11.10
N GLU A 616 -2.06 0.50 -10.98
CA GLU A 616 -2.93 1.65 -11.29
C GLU A 616 -2.51 2.32 -12.62
N ILE A 617 -1.77 1.61 -13.48
CA ILE A 617 -1.39 2.14 -14.79
C ILE A 617 -2.62 2.30 -15.67
N LYS A 618 -2.66 3.34 -16.51
CA LYS A 618 -3.72 3.42 -17.54
C LYS A 618 -3.33 2.52 -18.69
N HIS A 619 -4.29 1.72 -19.15
CA HIS A 619 -4.09 0.83 -20.28
C HIS A 619 -5.40 0.60 -21.04
N ASP A 620 -5.27 0.19 -22.30
CA ASP A 620 -6.40 -0.27 -23.09
C ASP A 620 -6.93 -1.61 -22.55
N PRO A 621 -8.24 -1.92 -22.73
CA PRO A 621 -8.80 -3.18 -22.25
C PRO A 621 -8.10 -4.40 -22.86
N ILE A 622 -7.60 -5.29 -22.00
CA ILE A 622 -6.98 -6.55 -22.39
C ILE A 622 -8.06 -7.61 -22.58
N LYS A 623 -7.94 -8.41 -23.64
CA LYS A 623 -8.85 -9.51 -23.98
C LYS A 623 -8.12 -10.85 -23.90
N LEU A 624 -8.91 -11.91 -23.67
CA LEU A 624 -8.40 -13.27 -23.79
C LEU A 624 -7.84 -13.50 -25.20
N GLY A 625 -6.64 -14.04 -25.28
CA GLY A 625 -5.93 -14.27 -26.54
C GLY A 625 -5.03 -13.12 -26.99
N ASP A 626 -5.06 -11.96 -26.34
CA ASP A 626 -4.11 -10.89 -26.64
C ASP A 626 -2.67 -11.35 -26.36
N VAL A 627 -1.76 -11.03 -27.26
CA VAL A 627 -0.33 -11.31 -27.06
C VAL A 627 0.30 -10.11 -26.38
N VAL A 628 0.69 -10.30 -25.12
CA VAL A 628 1.15 -9.24 -24.23
C VAL A 628 2.64 -9.40 -23.97
N THR A 629 3.39 -8.33 -24.17
CA THR A 629 4.74 -8.15 -23.62
C THR A 629 4.63 -7.23 -22.42
N VAL A 630 5.09 -7.71 -21.27
CA VAL A 630 5.09 -6.96 -20.01
C VAL A 630 6.51 -6.77 -19.53
N ARG A 631 6.83 -5.56 -19.07
CA ARG A 631 8.05 -5.28 -18.31
C ARG A 631 7.66 -4.87 -16.91
N GLY A 632 8.35 -5.44 -15.92
CA GLY A 632 7.96 -5.22 -14.55
C GLY A 632 8.88 -5.87 -13.55
N GLN A 633 8.61 -5.61 -12.28
CA GLN A 633 9.35 -6.22 -11.18
C GLN A 633 8.83 -7.64 -10.93
N LEU A 634 9.72 -8.63 -11.01
CA LEU A 634 9.37 -10.01 -10.62
C LEU A 634 9.35 -10.12 -9.10
N THR A 635 8.22 -10.47 -8.50
CA THR A 635 8.08 -10.56 -7.04
C THR A 635 7.08 -11.65 -6.64
N THR A 636 6.63 -11.65 -5.38
CA THR A 636 5.57 -12.52 -4.89
C THR A 636 4.47 -11.73 -4.19
N TYR A 637 3.21 -12.06 -4.45
CA TYR A 637 2.04 -11.64 -3.67
C TYR A 637 1.42 -12.84 -2.95
N ASN A 638 1.38 -12.81 -1.61
CA ASN A 638 0.90 -13.94 -0.80
C ASN A 638 1.50 -15.29 -1.26
N ASN A 639 2.81 -15.33 -1.51
CA ASN A 639 3.59 -16.46 -2.03
C ASN A 639 3.38 -16.83 -3.52
N MET A 640 2.45 -16.21 -4.25
CA MET A 640 2.32 -16.38 -5.70
C MET A 640 3.38 -15.54 -6.43
N ILE A 641 4.17 -16.13 -7.33
CA ILE A 641 5.10 -15.39 -8.17
C ILE A 641 4.32 -14.58 -9.21
N GLU A 642 4.63 -13.28 -9.30
CA GLU A 642 3.98 -12.35 -10.22
C GLU A 642 4.96 -11.31 -10.78
N ILE A 643 4.54 -10.62 -11.85
CA ILE A 643 5.22 -9.43 -12.37
C ILE A 643 4.35 -8.21 -12.07
N ILE A 644 4.91 -7.20 -11.38
CA ILE A 644 4.25 -5.91 -11.15
C ILE A 644 4.69 -4.92 -12.22
N VAL A 645 3.73 -4.42 -13.01
CA VAL A 645 3.95 -3.37 -14.02
C VAL A 645 3.82 -2.00 -13.35
N GLY A 646 4.83 -1.14 -13.52
CA GLY A 646 4.92 0.15 -12.84
C GLY A 646 4.61 1.37 -13.71
N LYS A 647 4.59 1.22 -15.04
CA LYS A 647 4.30 2.32 -15.98
C LYS A 647 3.60 1.83 -17.25
N GLU A 648 2.90 2.73 -17.91
CA GLU A 648 2.06 2.46 -19.09
C GLU A 648 2.87 1.88 -20.26
N ASP A 649 4.05 2.46 -20.54
CA ASP A 649 4.94 2.04 -21.65
C ASP A 649 5.50 0.61 -21.52
N ASP A 650 5.35 -0.01 -20.36
CA ASP A 650 5.83 -1.36 -20.09
C ASP A 650 4.79 -2.45 -20.31
N LEU A 651 3.56 -2.07 -20.67
CA LEU A 651 2.53 -2.97 -21.17
C LEU A 651 2.37 -2.77 -22.67
N ILE A 652 2.70 -3.80 -23.45
CA ILE A 652 2.60 -3.76 -24.91
C ILE A 652 1.70 -4.89 -25.38
N ILE A 653 0.57 -4.55 -25.99
CA ILE A 653 -0.32 -5.50 -26.66
C ILE A 653 0.05 -5.56 -28.14
N ASN A 654 0.52 -6.71 -28.61
CA ASN A 654 1.02 -6.86 -29.98
C ASN A 654 0.41 -8.09 -30.67
N GLY A 655 -0.82 -7.91 -31.16
CA GLY A 655 -1.58 -8.91 -31.89
C GLY A 655 -2.35 -9.87 -30.97
N SER A 656 -2.88 -10.93 -31.58
CA SER A 656 -3.71 -11.94 -30.91
C SER A 656 -3.28 -13.34 -31.32
N ALA A 657 -3.38 -14.29 -30.40
CA ALA A 657 -3.16 -15.71 -30.62
C ALA A 657 -4.29 -16.53 -29.96
N PRO A 658 -4.50 -17.79 -30.38
CA PRO A 658 -5.44 -18.67 -29.68
C PRO A 658 -5.05 -18.82 -28.22
N VAL A 659 -6.04 -18.78 -27.33
CA VAL A 659 -5.83 -19.09 -25.90
C VAL A 659 -5.36 -20.55 -25.81
N PRO A 660 -4.24 -20.83 -25.11
CA PRO A 660 -3.79 -22.20 -24.85
C PRO A 660 -4.90 -23.10 -24.32
N ALA A 661 -4.94 -24.36 -24.77
CA ALA A 661 -5.89 -25.33 -24.20
C ALA A 661 -5.58 -25.57 -22.71
N PRO A 662 -6.60 -25.70 -21.84
CA PRO A 662 -6.37 -25.94 -20.42
C PRO A 662 -5.68 -27.29 -20.21
N LYS A 663 -4.60 -27.30 -19.43
CA LYS A 663 -3.87 -28.52 -19.08
C LYS A 663 -4.66 -29.32 -18.05
N GLU A 664 -4.97 -30.58 -18.35
CA GLU A 664 -5.63 -31.47 -17.38
C GLU A 664 -4.66 -31.86 -16.26
N ILE A 665 -5.08 -31.61 -15.01
CA ILE A 665 -4.30 -31.90 -13.81
C ILE A 665 -5.19 -32.43 -12.68
N THR A 666 -4.57 -33.00 -11.65
CA THR A 666 -5.19 -33.33 -10.36
C THR A 666 -4.99 -32.23 -9.32
N ILE A 667 -5.71 -32.30 -8.19
CA ILE A 667 -5.56 -31.32 -7.09
C ILE A 667 -4.10 -31.24 -6.59
N ASN A 668 -3.39 -32.35 -6.52
CA ASN A 668 -2.03 -32.39 -6.00
C ASN A 668 -0.98 -31.83 -6.96
N GLU A 669 -1.35 -31.62 -8.23
CA GLU A 669 -0.48 -31.07 -9.26
C GLU A 669 -0.63 -29.55 -9.39
N ILE A 670 -1.55 -28.90 -8.65
CA ILE A 670 -1.69 -27.44 -8.64
C ILE A 670 -0.34 -26.72 -8.33
N PRO A 671 0.47 -27.14 -7.35
CA PRO A 671 1.74 -26.48 -7.04
C PRO A 671 2.72 -26.45 -8.22
N ASP A 672 2.75 -27.52 -9.03
CA ASP A 672 3.64 -27.63 -10.19
C ASP A 672 3.14 -26.83 -11.40
N ASN A 673 1.89 -26.36 -11.36
CA ASN A 673 1.21 -25.69 -12.48
C ASN A 673 0.80 -24.25 -12.17
N LEU A 674 1.29 -23.65 -11.08
CA LEU A 674 1.00 -22.25 -10.74
C LEU A 674 1.19 -21.31 -11.95
N GLY A 675 0.17 -20.49 -12.21
CA GLY A 675 0.07 -19.54 -13.33
C GLY A 675 -0.52 -20.14 -14.61
N ASN A 676 -0.55 -21.47 -14.77
CA ASN A 676 -1.10 -22.11 -15.97
C ASN A 676 -2.63 -22.08 -15.97
N LEU A 677 -3.19 -22.00 -17.18
CA LEU A 677 -4.57 -22.39 -17.43
C LEU A 677 -4.71 -23.91 -17.36
N VAL A 678 -5.54 -24.40 -16.45
CA VAL A 678 -5.70 -25.83 -16.12
C VAL A 678 -7.16 -26.25 -16.12
N ILE A 679 -7.40 -27.55 -16.20
CA ILE A 679 -8.71 -28.18 -15.93
C ILE A 679 -8.55 -29.30 -14.90
N VAL A 680 -9.39 -29.30 -13.89
CA VAL A 680 -9.45 -30.37 -12.87
C VAL A 680 -10.82 -31.02 -12.92
N LYS A 681 -10.86 -32.32 -13.20
CA LYS A 681 -12.09 -33.07 -13.49
C LYS A 681 -12.58 -33.92 -12.31
N GLY A 682 -13.87 -34.24 -12.31
CA GLY A 682 -14.49 -35.22 -11.41
C GLY A 682 -14.64 -34.77 -9.96
N LEU A 683 -14.57 -33.47 -9.71
CA LEU A 683 -14.62 -32.86 -8.40
C LEU A 683 -16.02 -32.93 -7.78
N THR A 684 -16.10 -33.16 -6.48
CA THR A 684 -17.33 -33.04 -5.69
C THR A 684 -17.34 -31.75 -4.90
N VAL A 685 -18.41 -30.98 -5.02
CA VAL A 685 -18.66 -29.79 -4.19
C VAL A 685 -18.93 -30.22 -2.74
N LYS A 686 -18.11 -29.70 -1.81
CA LYS A 686 -18.21 -29.96 -0.37
C LYS A 686 -18.91 -28.83 0.38
N SER A 687 -18.65 -27.59 -0.01
CA SER A 687 -19.32 -26.40 0.49
C SER A 687 -19.13 -25.23 -0.47
N ALA A 688 -19.97 -24.19 -0.34
CA ALA A 688 -19.83 -22.93 -1.06
C ALA A 688 -20.29 -21.77 -0.17
N ASP A 689 -19.66 -20.61 -0.33
CA ASP A 689 -20.09 -19.33 0.24
C ASP A 689 -20.26 -18.27 -0.87
N ASN A 690 -20.42 -17.00 -0.56
CA ASN A 690 -20.61 -15.97 -1.60
C ASN A 690 -19.34 -15.59 -2.39
N ARG A 691 -18.21 -16.27 -2.16
CA ARG A 691 -16.90 -15.97 -2.77
C ARG A 691 -16.20 -17.19 -3.35
N LYS A 692 -16.39 -18.39 -2.78
CA LYS A 692 -15.62 -19.59 -3.15
C LYS A 692 -16.41 -20.90 -3.01
N ILE A 693 -15.89 -21.94 -3.66
CA ILE A 693 -16.35 -23.33 -3.57
C ILE A 693 -15.22 -24.18 -2.98
N ILE A 694 -15.53 -25.06 -2.03
CA ILE A 694 -14.61 -26.11 -1.58
C ILE A 694 -14.94 -27.39 -2.34
N VAL A 695 -13.95 -27.98 -2.99
CA VAL A 695 -14.11 -29.14 -3.87
C VAL A 695 -13.17 -30.28 -3.50
N SER A 696 -13.50 -31.50 -3.90
CA SER A 696 -12.69 -32.69 -3.60
C SER A 696 -12.70 -33.70 -4.74
N ASP A 697 -11.55 -34.29 -5.04
CA ASP A 697 -11.42 -35.45 -5.95
C ASP A 697 -11.73 -36.79 -5.26
N GLY A 698 -12.09 -36.77 -3.96
CA GLY A 698 -12.34 -37.92 -3.10
C GLY A 698 -11.20 -38.21 -2.11
N THR A 699 -9.98 -37.75 -2.39
CA THR A 699 -8.80 -37.92 -1.53
C THR A 699 -8.27 -36.58 -1.02
N ASN A 700 -8.20 -35.59 -1.91
CA ASN A 700 -7.69 -34.25 -1.63
C ASN A 700 -8.83 -33.23 -1.69
N THR A 701 -8.58 -32.03 -1.17
CA THR A 701 -9.49 -30.90 -1.21
C THR A 701 -8.77 -29.64 -1.66
N THR A 702 -9.43 -28.80 -2.46
CA THR A 702 -8.92 -27.49 -2.88
C THR A 702 -10.05 -26.46 -2.92
N ILE A 703 -9.68 -25.21 -3.20
CA ILE A 703 -10.57 -24.05 -3.25
C ILE A 703 -10.73 -23.61 -4.70
N VAL A 704 -11.95 -23.32 -5.12
CA VAL A 704 -12.27 -22.62 -6.36
C VAL A 704 -12.71 -21.20 -5.99
N TYR A 705 -11.88 -20.20 -6.26
CA TYR A 705 -12.11 -18.82 -5.80
C TYR A 705 -12.83 -17.99 -6.88
N CYS A 706 -14.14 -17.83 -6.74
CA CYS A 706 -15.02 -17.28 -7.77
C CYS A 706 -15.15 -15.74 -7.73
N LYS A 707 -14.81 -15.10 -6.60
CA LYS A 707 -14.97 -13.65 -6.44
C LYS A 707 -14.24 -12.85 -7.52
N ARG A 708 -13.06 -13.30 -7.96
CA ARG A 708 -12.28 -12.65 -9.04
C ARG A 708 -12.98 -12.70 -10.40
N ALA A 709 -13.79 -13.73 -10.64
CA ALA A 709 -14.58 -13.89 -11.86
C ALA A 709 -15.93 -13.13 -11.81
N GLY A 710 -16.26 -12.51 -10.67
CA GLY A 710 -17.44 -11.66 -10.54
C GLY A 710 -18.78 -12.37 -10.38
N PHE A 711 -18.80 -13.66 -10.01
CA PHE A 711 -20.06 -14.41 -9.78
C PHE A 711 -20.17 -14.99 -8.37
N ASN A 712 -21.40 -15.22 -7.91
CA ASN A 712 -21.71 -15.81 -6.61
C ASN A 712 -21.85 -17.34 -6.73
N PRO A 713 -20.94 -18.16 -6.16
CA PRO A 713 -20.98 -19.59 -6.37
C PRO A 713 -22.17 -20.30 -5.72
N THR A 714 -22.82 -19.72 -4.71
CA THR A 714 -24.02 -20.31 -4.10
C THR A 714 -25.25 -20.30 -5.01
N GLU A 715 -25.23 -19.49 -6.08
CA GLU A 715 -26.26 -19.47 -7.12
C GLU A 715 -26.00 -20.49 -8.23
N VAL A 716 -24.76 -20.98 -8.33
CA VAL A 716 -24.30 -21.86 -9.41
C VAL A 716 -24.27 -23.32 -8.98
N VAL A 717 -23.69 -23.63 -7.81
CA VAL A 717 -23.46 -25.01 -7.35
C VAL A 717 -24.21 -25.37 -6.07
N LYS A 718 -24.46 -26.66 -5.87
CA LYS A 718 -24.99 -27.25 -4.64
C LYS A 718 -23.99 -28.25 -4.07
N ILE A 719 -24.05 -28.44 -2.75
CA ILE A 719 -23.27 -29.47 -2.06
C ILE A 719 -23.60 -30.84 -2.66
N GLY A 720 -22.56 -31.58 -3.04
CA GLY A 720 -22.67 -32.90 -3.66
C GLY A 720 -22.58 -32.91 -5.18
N ASP A 721 -22.68 -31.75 -5.84
CA ASP A 721 -22.56 -31.68 -7.29
C ASP A 721 -21.20 -32.19 -7.77
N LYS A 722 -21.21 -32.83 -8.95
CA LYS A 722 -20.01 -33.29 -9.64
C LYS A 722 -19.67 -32.29 -10.74
N ILE A 723 -18.48 -31.71 -10.66
CA ILE A 723 -18.02 -30.65 -11.57
C ILE A 723 -16.59 -30.90 -12.06
N ASP A 724 -16.29 -30.41 -13.25
CA ASP A 724 -14.95 -30.14 -13.75
C ASP A 724 -14.76 -28.62 -13.73
N VAL A 725 -13.56 -28.16 -13.39
CA VAL A 725 -13.30 -26.71 -13.22
C VAL A 725 -12.13 -26.32 -14.11
N ILE A 726 -12.34 -25.33 -14.97
CA ILE A 726 -11.28 -24.65 -15.72
C ILE A 726 -10.86 -23.40 -14.94
N GLY A 727 -9.57 -23.07 -14.92
CA GLY A 727 -9.11 -21.84 -14.30
C GLY A 727 -7.60 -21.72 -14.22
N ILE A 728 -7.12 -20.62 -13.64
CA ILE A 728 -5.69 -20.42 -13.37
C ILE A 728 -5.33 -21.12 -12.07
N ALA A 729 -4.30 -21.98 -12.10
CA ALA A 729 -3.73 -22.58 -10.89
C ALA A 729 -3.04 -21.50 -10.06
N HIS A 730 -3.46 -21.35 -8.80
CA HIS A 730 -3.12 -20.20 -7.95
C HIS A 730 -2.64 -20.64 -6.56
N LEU A 731 -1.85 -19.78 -5.91
CA LEU A 731 -1.41 -19.93 -4.53
C LEU A 731 -1.76 -18.67 -3.76
N TYR A 732 -2.58 -18.80 -2.73
CA TYR A 732 -2.87 -17.69 -1.81
C TYR A 732 -2.43 -18.05 -0.40
N LYS A 733 -1.34 -17.42 0.04
CA LYS A 733 -0.61 -17.74 1.29
C LYS A 733 -0.13 -19.19 1.26
N GLU A 734 -0.88 -20.09 1.86
CA GLU A 734 -0.58 -21.52 1.97
C GLU A 734 -1.63 -22.39 1.27
N TYR A 735 -2.65 -21.78 0.67
CA TYR A 735 -3.75 -22.47 0.01
C TYR A 735 -3.54 -22.52 -1.50
N TYR A 736 -3.51 -23.74 -2.03
CA TYR A 736 -3.56 -23.98 -3.47
C TYR A 736 -5.01 -23.91 -3.95
N GLU A 737 -5.26 -23.06 -4.93
CA GLU A 737 -6.60 -22.71 -5.42
C GLU A 737 -6.68 -22.76 -6.95
N ILE A 738 -7.90 -22.72 -7.48
CA ILE A 738 -8.19 -22.55 -8.91
C ILE A 738 -9.03 -21.28 -9.08
N LEU A 739 -8.59 -20.37 -9.96
CA LEU A 739 -9.30 -19.14 -10.32
C LEU A 739 -10.07 -19.35 -11.63
N PRO A 740 -11.40 -19.64 -11.60
CA PRO A 740 -12.20 -19.68 -12.82
C PRO A 740 -12.23 -18.30 -13.47
N ARG A 741 -12.37 -18.23 -14.79
CA ARG A 741 -12.43 -16.94 -15.53
C ARG A 741 -13.85 -16.40 -15.58
N SER A 742 -14.84 -17.30 -15.57
CA SER A 742 -16.27 -16.98 -15.58
C SER A 742 -17.08 -18.15 -15.01
N GLU A 743 -18.41 -17.99 -14.95
CA GLU A 743 -19.32 -19.07 -14.51
C GLU A 743 -19.25 -20.30 -15.44
N GLU A 744 -19.03 -20.08 -16.74
CA GLU A 744 -18.94 -21.13 -17.76
C GLU A 744 -17.76 -22.09 -17.55
N ASP A 745 -16.75 -21.69 -16.77
CA ASP A 745 -15.63 -22.55 -16.40
C ASP A 745 -16.00 -23.61 -15.32
N ILE A 746 -17.23 -23.58 -14.80
CA ILE A 746 -17.80 -24.61 -13.90
C ILE A 746 -18.64 -25.60 -14.72
N ILE A 747 -18.09 -26.77 -15.01
CA ILE A 747 -18.67 -27.75 -15.93
C ILE A 747 -19.28 -28.91 -15.14
N PHE A 748 -20.60 -29.07 -15.13
CA PHE A 748 -21.22 -30.19 -14.41
C PHE A 748 -21.01 -31.54 -15.11
N SER A 749 -20.48 -32.53 -14.39
CA SER A 749 -20.39 -33.91 -14.86
C SER A 749 -21.79 -34.52 -14.89
N THR A 750 -22.39 -34.65 -16.08
CA THR A 750 -23.76 -35.14 -16.23
C THR A 750 -23.89 -36.62 -15.91
N GLY A 751 -24.39 -36.95 -14.72
CA GLY A 751 -25.09 -38.21 -14.51
C GLY A 751 -26.42 -38.20 -15.28
N ASP A 752 -26.52 -39.01 -16.34
CA ASP A 752 -27.75 -39.52 -16.98
C ASP A 752 -28.92 -38.57 -17.34
N LYS A 753 -28.74 -37.25 -17.41
CA LYS A 753 -29.84 -36.33 -17.76
C LYS A 753 -29.47 -35.21 -18.74
N GLY A 754 -29.30 -35.54 -20.03
CA GLY A 754 -29.45 -34.62 -21.17
C GLY A 754 -28.55 -33.37 -21.21
N LYS A 755 -28.64 -32.59 -22.29
CA LYS A 755 -28.08 -31.23 -22.41
C LYS A 755 -29.20 -30.22 -22.15
N ILE A 756 -28.93 -29.15 -21.40
CA ILE A 756 -29.85 -28.04 -21.20
C ILE A 756 -29.32 -26.84 -21.99
N ILE A 757 -30.19 -26.20 -22.78
CA ILE A 757 -29.87 -24.99 -23.55
C ILE A 757 -30.83 -23.88 -23.10
N THR A 758 -30.28 -22.75 -22.67
CA THR A 758 -31.08 -21.57 -22.30
C THR A 758 -31.50 -20.83 -23.56
N LEU A 759 -32.81 -20.74 -23.79
CA LEU A 759 -33.39 -19.89 -24.84
C LEU A 759 -33.78 -18.55 -24.22
N LYS A 760 -33.18 -17.48 -24.72
CA LYS A 760 -33.46 -16.12 -24.25
C LYS A 760 -34.75 -15.61 -24.87
N LYS A 761 -35.41 -14.67 -24.21
CA LYS A 761 -36.49 -13.89 -24.81
C LYS A 761 -36.03 -13.29 -26.15
N GLY A 762 -36.82 -13.48 -27.20
CA GLY A 762 -36.45 -13.13 -28.57
C GLY A 762 -36.14 -14.35 -29.43
N TRP A 763 -35.46 -14.14 -30.56
CA TRP A 763 -35.10 -15.20 -31.51
C TRP A 763 -33.82 -15.93 -31.10
N ASN A 764 -33.86 -17.25 -31.13
CA ASN A 764 -32.74 -18.14 -30.84
C ASN A 764 -32.55 -19.09 -32.03
N THR A 765 -31.32 -19.30 -32.49
CA THR A 765 -31.03 -20.31 -33.51
C THR A 765 -30.67 -21.63 -32.87
N ILE A 766 -31.21 -22.73 -33.38
CA ILE A 766 -30.91 -24.06 -32.84
C ILE A 766 -30.95 -25.14 -33.92
N SER A 767 -30.04 -26.09 -33.84
CA SER A 767 -30.13 -27.41 -34.48
C SER A 767 -30.20 -28.52 -33.45
N ILE A 768 -30.68 -29.70 -33.88
CA ILE A 768 -30.96 -30.80 -32.95
C ILE A 768 -30.21 -32.08 -33.34
N PRO A 769 -29.77 -32.87 -32.34
CA PRO A 769 -29.16 -34.16 -32.60
C PRO A 769 -30.19 -35.17 -33.13
N HIS A 770 -29.71 -36.18 -33.88
CA HIS A 770 -30.57 -37.22 -34.44
C HIS A 770 -31.28 -38.09 -33.39
N ARG A 771 -30.67 -38.29 -32.21
CA ARG A 771 -31.17 -39.20 -31.18
C ARG A 771 -31.45 -38.47 -29.87
N ALA A 772 -32.42 -37.54 -29.86
CA ALA A 772 -32.82 -36.90 -28.61
C ALA A 772 -34.34 -36.66 -28.51
N ASN A 773 -34.83 -36.74 -27.28
CA ASN A 773 -36.10 -36.17 -26.88
C ASN A 773 -35.90 -34.71 -26.48
N ILE A 774 -36.79 -33.86 -26.96
CA ILE A 774 -36.76 -32.42 -26.68
C ILE A 774 -37.95 -32.06 -25.83
N SER A 775 -37.71 -31.33 -24.75
CA SER A 775 -38.77 -30.70 -23.97
C SER A 775 -38.35 -29.28 -23.58
N PHE A 776 -39.32 -28.43 -23.30
CA PHE A 776 -39.09 -27.09 -22.79
C PHE A 776 -39.52 -27.05 -21.32
N SER A 777 -38.72 -26.41 -20.47
CA SER A 777 -39.06 -26.23 -19.04
C SER A 777 -40.29 -25.34 -18.88
N ASP A 778 -40.48 -24.38 -19.80
CA ASP A 778 -41.72 -23.64 -19.99
C ASP A 778 -42.11 -23.67 -21.49
N PRO A 779 -43.03 -24.55 -21.91
CA PRO A 779 -43.50 -24.63 -23.28
C PRO A 779 -44.30 -23.39 -23.74
N GLU A 780 -45.02 -22.72 -22.84
CA GLU A 780 -45.83 -21.53 -23.16
C GLU A 780 -44.95 -20.31 -23.47
N ALA A 781 -43.70 -20.33 -23.02
CA ALA A 781 -42.71 -19.33 -23.41
C ALA A 781 -42.28 -19.45 -24.89
N VAL A 782 -42.52 -20.57 -25.58
CA VAL A 782 -42.13 -20.77 -26.98
C VAL A 782 -43.26 -20.30 -27.91
N GLY A 783 -43.04 -19.20 -28.62
CA GLY A 783 -44.06 -18.56 -29.44
C GLY A 783 -44.12 -19.05 -30.89
N SER A 784 -42.99 -19.11 -31.58
CA SER A 784 -42.94 -19.51 -32.99
C SER A 784 -41.64 -20.21 -33.32
N ILE A 785 -41.70 -21.24 -34.16
CA ILE A 785 -40.53 -21.93 -34.67
C ILE A 785 -40.58 -21.95 -36.19
N ILE A 786 -39.54 -21.41 -36.81
CA ILE A 786 -39.42 -21.34 -38.27
C ILE A 786 -38.14 -22.00 -38.76
N THR A 787 -38.19 -22.56 -39.96
CA THR A 787 -37.04 -23.03 -40.74
C THR A 787 -37.15 -22.54 -42.17
N TYR A 788 -36.07 -22.64 -42.96
CA TYR A 788 -36.05 -22.18 -44.35
C TYR A 788 -35.55 -23.28 -45.29
N TYR A 789 -36.33 -23.54 -46.33
CA TYR A 789 -35.95 -24.41 -47.44
C TYR A 789 -36.90 -24.18 -48.61
N ASN A 790 -36.50 -24.60 -49.82
CA ASN A 790 -37.30 -24.40 -51.05
C ASN A 790 -37.70 -22.94 -51.29
N SER A 791 -36.78 -22.02 -51.01
CA SER A 791 -36.96 -20.56 -51.16
C SER A 791 -38.11 -19.94 -50.34
N THR A 792 -38.57 -20.61 -49.27
CA THR A 792 -39.64 -20.09 -48.40
C THR A 792 -39.37 -20.42 -46.93
N TRP A 793 -39.91 -19.59 -46.03
CA TRP A 793 -39.96 -19.88 -44.59
C TRP A 793 -41.13 -20.79 -44.26
N HIS A 794 -40.92 -21.73 -43.34
CA HIS A 794 -41.91 -22.70 -42.90
C HIS A 794 -42.07 -22.64 -41.39
N ASN A 795 -43.30 -22.52 -40.90
CA ASN A 795 -43.62 -22.72 -39.49
C ASN A 795 -43.65 -24.22 -39.18
N VAL A 796 -43.02 -24.63 -38.08
CA VAL A 796 -42.96 -26.03 -37.65
C VAL A 796 -43.29 -26.17 -36.17
N SER A 797 -43.86 -27.31 -35.78
CA SER A 797 -44.08 -27.67 -34.38
C SER A 797 -43.15 -28.76 -33.88
N ASN A 798 -42.58 -29.55 -34.81
CA ASN A 798 -41.68 -30.65 -34.50
C ASN A 798 -40.28 -30.32 -35.03
N LEU A 799 -39.29 -30.50 -34.16
CA LEU A 799 -37.90 -30.34 -34.51
C LEU A 799 -37.35 -31.68 -35.00
N GLU A 800 -36.69 -31.65 -36.14
CA GLU A 800 -36.08 -32.80 -36.80
C GLU A 800 -34.59 -32.53 -37.03
N PRO A 801 -33.74 -33.56 -36.96
CA PRO A 801 -32.31 -33.41 -37.24
C PRO A 801 -32.07 -32.95 -38.67
N LEU A 802 -30.88 -32.39 -38.93
CA LEU A 802 -30.44 -31.82 -40.22
C LEU A 802 -31.08 -30.49 -40.60
N TYR A 803 -32.14 -30.05 -39.92
CA TYR A 803 -32.72 -28.73 -40.08
C TYR A 803 -32.07 -27.74 -39.11
N GLY A 804 -31.96 -26.49 -39.56
CA GLY A 804 -31.73 -25.36 -38.68
C GLY A 804 -33.04 -24.63 -38.39
N TYR A 805 -33.19 -24.13 -37.16
CA TYR A 805 -34.40 -23.48 -36.69
C TYR A 805 -34.11 -22.11 -36.09
N TYR A 806 -35.05 -21.19 -36.28
CA TYR A 806 -35.18 -20.00 -35.44
C TYR A 806 -36.40 -20.19 -34.53
N ILE A 807 -36.17 -20.12 -33.22
CA ILE A 807 -37.18 -20.24 -32.17
C ILE A 807 -37.35 -18.88 -31.49
N TYR A 808 -38.56 -18.32 -31.59
CA TYR A 808 -38.95 -17.13 -30.85
C TYR A 808 -39.52 -17.48 -29.48
N CYS A 809 -38.96 -16.90 -28.43
CA CYS A 809 -39.43 -17.06 -27.06
C CYS A 809 -39.99 -15.75 -26.48
N HIS A 810 -41.18 -15.82 -25.87
CA HIS A 810 -41.83 -14.70 -25.17
C HIS A 810 -41.11 -14.31 -23.87
N ASN A 811 -40.51 -15.29 -23.19
CA ASN A 811 -39.71 -15.18 -21.98
C ASN A 811 -38.51 -16.12 -22.06
N ASN A 812 -37.54 -15.97 -21.16
CA ASN A 812 -36.44 -16.94 -21.04
C ASN A 812 -37.01 -18.31 -20.66
N THR A 813 -36.58 -19.37 -21.35
CA THR A 813 -36.95 -20.76 -21.06
C THR A 813 -35.75 -21.67 -21.25
N GLN A 814 -35.84 -22.91 -20.79
CA GLN A 814 -34.79 -23.91 -20.97
C GLN A 814 -35.29 -25.00 -21.92
N MET A 815 -34.51 -25.29 -22.95
CA MET A 815 -34.69 -26.43 -23.84
C MET A 815 -33.85 -27.60 -23.34
N ASN A 816 -34.51 -28.66 -22.91
CA ASN A 816 -33.90 -29.89 -22.43
C ASN A 816 -33.81 -30.89 -23.59
N ILE A 817 -32.59 -31.29 -23.93
CA ILE A 817 -32.27 -32.25 -24.97
C ILE A 817 -31.77 -33.53 -24.30
N LYS A 818 -32.62 -34.55 -24.23
CA LYS A 818 -32.26 -35.84 -23.63
C LYS A 818 -31.89 -36.83 -24.73
N TYR A 819 -30.60 -37.18 -24.81
CA TYR A 819 -30.13 -38.22 -25.71
C TYR A 819 -30.84 -39.55 -25.46
N ILE A 820 -31.21 -40.24 -26.54
CA ILE A 820 -31.87 -41.54 -26.52
C ILE A 820 -30.81 -42.61 -26.83
N THR A 821 -30.64 -43.56 -25.93
CA THR A 821 -29.83 -44.76 -26.16
C THR A 821 -30.69 -45.80 -26.90
N PRO A 822 -30.36 -46.19 -28.14
CA PRO A 822 -31.18 -47.14 -28.89
C PRO A 822 -30.89 -48.60 -28.52
N GLU A 823 -31.91 -49.46 -28.66
CA GLU A 823 -31.80 -50.93 -28.54
C GLU A 823 -31.25 -51.58 -29.83
N ASP A 824 -31.32 -50.90 -31.00
CA ASP A 824 -30.88 -51.37 -32.33
C ASP A 824 -30.26 -50.26 -33.20
N PRO A 825 -29.35 -50.57 -34.14
CA PRO A 825 -28.80 -49.59 -35.08
C PRO A 825 -29.88 -49.07 -36.05
N ARG A 826 -30.18 -47.76 -35.97
CA ARG A 826 -31.02 -47.04 -36.94
C ARG A 826 -30.18 -46.33 -38.00
N ALA A 827 -30.67 -46.33 -39.24
CA ALA A 827 -30.08 -45.58 -40.34
C ALA A 827 -29.96 -44.08 -39.98
N PRO A 828 -28.94 -43.36 -40.48
CA PRO A 828 -28.85 -41.92 -40.29
C PRO A 828 -30.08 -41.19 -40.84
N PRO A 829 -30.44 -40.01 -40.28
CA PRO A 829 -31.60 -39.27 -40.76
C PRO A 829 -31.30 -38.75 -42.17
N GLN A 830 -32.32 -38.59 -42.99
CA GLN A 830 -32.18 -38.04 -44.33
C GLN A 830 -33.31 -37.04 -44.57
N ARG A 831 -33.01 -35.95 -45.28
CA ARG A 831 -34.03 -34.99 -45.71
C ARG A 831 -33.72 -34.40 -47.10
N PRO A 832 -34.75 -33.98 -47.85
CA PRO A 832 -34.54 -33.21 -49.05
C PRO A 832 -33.85 -31.87 -48.76
N VAL A 833 -33.00 -31.45 -49.69
CA VAL A 833 -32.45 -30.10 -49.82
C VAL A 833 -32.74 -29.61 -51.23
N TYR A 834 -33.09 -28.33 -51.35
CA TYR A 834 -33.61 -27.78 -52.59
C TYR A 834 -32.60 -26.84 -53.24
N LYS A 835 -32.68 -26.68 -54.55
CA LYS A 835 -31.94 -25.67 -55.28
C LYS A 835 -32.15 -24.29 -54.62
N GLY A 836 -31.05 -23.59 -54.34
CA GLY A 836 -31.04 -22.35 -53.59
C GLY A 836 -30.62 -22.55 -52.14
N TRP A 837 -31.02 -21.61 -51.28
CA TRP A 837 -30.65 -21.61 -49.86
C TRP A 837 -31.51 -22.58 -49.04
N ASN A 838 -30.85 -23.30 -48.14
CA ASN A 838 -31.46 -24.17 -47.15
C ASN A 838 -30.86 -23.83 -45.79
N LEU A 839 -31.69 -23.72 -44.76
CA LEU A 839 -31.25 -23.61 -43.38
C LEU A 839 -31.01 -25.01 -42.84
N VAL A 840 -29.76 -25.32 -42.52
CA VAL A 840 -29.30 -26.65 -42.11
C VAL A 840 -28.77 -26.60 -40.68
N GLY A 841 -28.81 -27.75 -40.04
CA GLY A 841 -28.31 -27.93 -38.69
C GLY A 841 -27.50 -29.21 -38.61
N VAL A 842 -26.47 -29.22 -37.77
CA VAL A 842 -25.68 -30.43 -37.57
C VAL A 842 -26.46 -31.47 -36.76
N ASN A 843 -26.20 -32.76 -37.01
CA ASN A 843 -26.76 -33.85 -36.22
C ASN A 843 -25.69 -34.47 -35.28
N PRO A 844 -25.25 -33.77 -34.21
CA PRO A 844 -24.21 -34.28 -33.34
C PRO A 844 -24.67 -35.53 -32.58
N GLY A 845 -23.75 -36.45 -32.35
CA GLY A 845 -23.84 -37.53 -31.38
C GLY A 845 -23.46 -37.06 -29.98
N LYS A 846 -23.69 -37.93 -28.99
CA LYS A 846 -23.43 -37.64 -27.57
C LYS A 846 -21.98 -37.19 -27.30
N ASN A 847 -21.02 -37.72 -28.07
CA ASN A 847 -19.60 -37.51 -27.85
C ASN A 847 -19.00 -36.40 -28.74
N ASP A 848 -19.80 -35.76 -29.59
CA ASP A 848 -19.34 -34.76 -30.55
C ASP A 848 -19.30 -33.36 -29.95
N VAL A 849 -18.80 -33.25 -28.72
CA VAL A 849 -18.82 -32.00 -27.94
C VAL A 849 -17.97 -30.90 -28.57
N ASN A 850 -16.96 -31.27 -29.37
CA ASN A 850 -16.00 -30.35 -29.99
C ASN A 850 -16.31 -30.03 -31.47
N GLY A 851 -17.45 -30.49 -31.99
CA GLY A 851 -17.88 -30.24 -33.37
C GLY A 851 -17.89 -31.47 -34.28
N VAL A 852 -18.51 -31.30 -35.44
CA VAL A 852 -18.67 -32.30 -36.50
C VAL A 852 -17.88 -31.80 -37.71
N SER A 853 -16.97 -32.62 -38.25
CA SER A 853 -16.23 -32.23 -39.46
C SER A 853 -17.21 -31.88 -40.58
N LEU A 854 -17.00 -30.73 -41.20
CA LEU A 854 -17.85 -30.23 -42.27
C LEU A 854 -17.96 -31.29 -43.36
N ILE A 855 -16.85 -31.86 -43.82
CA ILE A 855 -16.87 -32.88 -44.87
C ILE A 855 -17.78 -34.06 -44.51
N ASP A 856 -17.74 -34.57 -43.28
CA ASP A 856 -18.60 -35.67 -42.82
C ASP A 856 -20.10 -35.33 -42.83
N PHE A 857 -20.43 -34.05 -42.68
CA PHE A 857 -21.80 -33.57 -42.66
C PHE A 857 -22.39 -33.40 -44.07
N ILE A 858 -21.57 -32.98 -45.04
CA ILE A 858 -22.00 -32.67 -46.43
C ILE A 858 -21.65 -33.74 -47.46
N LEU A 859 -20.84 -34.75 -47.12
CA LEU A 859 -20.49 -35.88 -47.99
C LEU A 859 -21.69 -36.45 -48.78
N PRO A 860 -22.89 -36.62 -48.18
CA PRO A 860 -24.02 -37.20 -48.91
C PRO A 860 -24.60 -36.32 -50.03
N VAL A 861 -24.26 -35.02 -50.06
CA VAL A 861 -24.70 -34.04 -51.08
C VAL A 861 -23.53 -33.40 -51.84
N GLU A 862 -22.35 -34.01 -51.81
CA GLU A 862 -21.07 -33.47 -52.30
C GLU A 862 -21.18 -32.81 -53.68
N ASP A 863 -21.93 -33.43 -54.60
CA ASP A 863 -22.10 -32.95 -55.96
C ASP A 863 -23.08 -31.79 -56.12
N SER A 864 -23.86 -31.43 -55.10
CA SER A 864 -25.00 -30.52 -55.22
C SER A 864 -24.86 -29.23 -54.44
N TRP A 865 -24.14 -29.20 -53.32
CA TRP A 865 -23.90 -27.96 -52.59
C TRP A 865 -22.79 -27.12 -53.25
N ILE A 866 -22.73 -25.81 -52.95
CA ILE A 866 -21.68 -24.89 -53.42
C ILE A 866 -20.95 -24.24 -52.24
N MET A 867 -21.70 -23.74 -51.26
CA MET A 867 -21.14 -23.06 -50.10
C MET A 867 -22.00 -23.25 -48.85
N ILE A 868 -21.36 -23.14 -47.69
CA ILE A 868 -22.00 -22.99 -46.39
C ILE A 868 -21.58 -21.65 -45.78
N ILE A 869 -22.51 -20.98 -45.11
CA ILE A 869 -22.28 -19.75 -44.36
C ILE A 869 -22.74 -19.97 -42.92
N ASP A 870 -21.90 -19.67 -41.94
CA ASP A 870 -22.31 -19.61 -40.54
C ASP A 870 -22.99 -18.26 -40.19
N LEU A 871 -23.42 -18.09 -38.95
CA LEU A 871 -24.16 -16.89 -38.54
C LEU A 871 -23.26 -15.65 -38.39
N ASP A 872 -21.95 -15.84 -38.27
CA ASP A 872 -20.96 -14.76 -38.22
C ASP A 872 -20.51 -14.31 -39.62
N GLY A 873 -20.98 -15.02 -40.66
CA GLY A 873 -20.73 -14.69 -42.06
C GLY A 873 -19.47 -15.35 -42.63
N ASN A 874 -18.85 -16.30 -41.94
CA ASN A 874 -17.75 -17.07 -42.51
C ASN A 874 -18.30 -17.98 -43.62
N VAL A 875 -17.59 -18.03 -44.75
CA VAL A 875 -18.01 -18.75 -45.95
C VAL A 875 -17.06 -19.92 -46.19
N TYR A 876 -17.63 -21.11 -46.29
CA TYR A 876 -16.93 -22.35 -46.60
C TYR A 876 -17.38 -22.82 -47.99
N ASP A 877 -16.51 -22.72 -48.99
CA ASP A 877 -16.78 -23.12 -50.37
C ASP A 877 -16.37 -24.58 -50.59
N LYS A 878 -17.11 -25.31 -51.44
CA LYS A 878 -16.83 -26.70 -51.77
C LYS A 878 -15.45 -26.97 -52.37
N ASN A 879 -14.78 -25.94 -52.89
CA ASN A 879 -13.45 -26.06 -53.49
C ASN A 879 -12.32 -25.70 -52.49
N ASP A 880 -12.62 -25.49 -51.21
CA ASP A 880 -11.61 -25.22 -50.19
C ASP A 880 -10.85 -26.51 -49.82
N ASP A 881 -9.51 -26.47 -49.94
CA ASP A 881 -8.64 -27.62 -49.68
C ASP A 881 -8.62 -28.04 -48.19
N ASN A 882 -9.14 -27.20 -47.29
CA ASN A 882 -9.13 -27.42 -45.84
C ASN A 882 -10.48 -27.83 -45.24
N LEU A 883 -11.49 -28.21 -46.04
CA LEU A 883 -12.83 -28.55 -45.51
C LEU A 883 -12.84 -29.68 -44.47
N SER A 884 -11.85 -30.57 -44.47
CA SER A 884 -11.73 -31.65 -43.48
C SER A 884 -11.35 -31.16 -42.08
N SER A 885 -10.70 -30.00 -41.96
CA SER A 885 -10.32 -29.38 -40.69
C SER A 885 -11.36 -28.38 -40.16
N VAL A 886 -12.37 -28.03 -40.96
CA VAL A 886 -13.49 -27.19 -40.53
C VAL A 886 -14.45 -28.01 -39.66
N LEU A 887 -14.65 -27.57 -38.42
CA LEU A 887 -15.56 -28.20 -37.47
C LEU A 887 -16.83 -27.35 -37.32
N LEU A 888 -17.96 -27.91 -37.73
CA LEU A 888 -19.28 -27.35 -37.48
C LEU A 888 -19.66 -27.60 -36.01
N GLN A 889 -19.98 -26.54 -35.29
CA GLN A 889 -20.30 -26.59 -33.88
C GLN A 889 -21.65 -27.29 -33.61
N PRO A 890 -21.75 -28.13 -32.57
CA PRO A 890 -22.99 -28.79 -32.19
C PRO A 890 -24.08 -27.77 -31.86
N TYR A 891 -25.33 -28.06 -32.24
CA TYR A 891 -26.51 -27.23 -31.95
C TYR A 891 -26.58 -25.89 -32.71
N ASP A 892 -25.56 -25.54 -33.48
CA ASP A 892 -25.56 -24.35 -34.33
C ASP A 892 -26.27 -24.57 -35.67
N VAL A 893 -26.57 -23.45 -36.33
CA VAL A 893 -27.33 -23.38 -37.57
C VAL A 893 -26.48 -22.74 -38.66
N TYR A 894 -26.63 -23.25 -39.88
CA TYR A 894 -25.84 -22.84 -41.04
C TYR A 894 -26.73 -22.65 -42.26
N TRP A 895 -26.33 -21.75 -43.15
CA TRP A 895 -26.94 -21.56 -44.46
C TRP A 895 -26.19 -22.38 -45.50
N MET A 896 -26.87 -23.32 -46.16
CA MET A 896 -26.30 -24.12 -47.23
C MET A 896 -26.92 -23.75 -48.58
N TYR A 897 -26.09 -23.43 -49.57
CA TYR A 897 -26.55 -23.19 -50.94
C TYR A 897 -26.37 -24.44 -51.80
N CYS A 898 -27.45 -24.90 -52.43
CA CYS A 898 -27.44 -26.02 -53.37
C CYS A 898 -27.72 -25.58 -54.81
N LYS A 899 -27.00 -26.16 -55.78
CA LYS A 899 -27.13 -25.87 -57.22
C LYS A 899 -28.28 -26.62 -57.90
N LYS A 900 -28.73 -27.72 -57.29
CA LYS A 900 -29.86 -28.58 -57.70
C LYS A 900 -30.50 -29.20 -56.46
N ASP A 901 -31.71 -29.74 -56.60
CA ASP A 901 -32.37 -30.51 -55.55
C ASP A 901 -31.58 -31.81 -55.28
N ASP A 902 -31.47 -32.20 -54.01
CA ASP A 902 -30.75 -33.40 -53.56
C ASP A 902 -31.22 -33.87 -52.17
N ILE A 903 -30.55 -34.86 -51.58
CA ILE A 903 -30.86 -35.41 -50.25
C ILE A 903 -29.66 -35.27 -49.31
N LEU A 904 -29.83 -34.47 -48.26
CA LEU A 904 -28.87 -34.40 -47.15
C LEU A 904 -29.12 -35.58 -46.20
N ALA A 905 -28.11 -36.44 -46.06
CA ALA A 905 -28.09 -37.48 -45.05
C ALA A 905 -27.20 -37.07 -43.88
N GLY A 906 -27.61 -37.37 -42.66
CA GLY A 906 -26.75 -37.22 -41.50
C GLY A 906 -25.69 -38.30 -41.46
N ARG A 907 -24.62 -38.07 -40.70
CA ARG A 907 -23.64 -39.12 -40.43
C ARG A 907 -24.16 -40.16 -39.44
N GLY A 908 -23.62 -41.37 -39.50
CA GLY A 908 -23.82 -42.40 -38.49
C GLY A 908 -23.28 -41.95 -37.13
N LEU A 909 -24.00 -42.26 -36.05
CA LEU A 909 -23.64 -41.87 -34.67
C LEU A 909 -23.24 -43.09 -33.81
N ASN A 910 -22.82 -44.18 -34.46
CA ASN A 910 -22.38 -45.40 -33.79
C ASN A 910 -20.88 -45.38 -33.54
#